data_AF-A0A6N6Z6K2-F1
#
_entry.id   AF-A0A6N6Z6K2-F1
#
_cell.length_a   1.000
_cell.length_b   1.000
_cell.length_c   1.000
_cell.angle_alpha   90.00
_cell.angle_beta   90.00
_cell.angle_gamma   90.00
#
_symmetry.space_group_name_H-M   'P 1'
#
loop_
_entity.id
_entity.type
_entity.pdbx_description
1 polymer ?
#
loop_
_entity_poly.entity_id
_entity_poly.type
_entity_poly.pdbx_seq_one_letter_code
_entity_poly.pdbx_strand_id
1 'polypeptide(L)'
;MEFPGDSLTMANTSVIYARAATITIADFRLDNGQMAFADNTYPAAIELAGGLTLLDGGGYFNTAHSDYPGVFNITADISGVGALNAQMMAIAFADPSTTTSTVEIVLTGNNTYEGGTLAGLRGIVTAAVDGALGTGDVMVSSTGTLHLTGGTTNDYIDDGAMVEVASGGVVNLDFTGTDVIGGLSIAGTEAEGGTWGAVGSGADHESDALTGTGMLQIPGDETIVYQTGYNSGGESWETGADWSNGLPAQAGFHYVNELGRDSGLSRTPEGTSVEFPGESLTLANTSVIYARAATVTIADFRLDNGQMAFADNTYPAAIELAGGLTLLEGGGYFNTAHGDYAGVFNITADVSGTGMLNAQMMPISFADPSTTTSTVEIVLTGDNTYEGGTLAGLRGIVTAAVDGALGTGDVTVSETGTLHLTGGTTHDYIDDSATVNLAPGGVLNLDFTGTDMIGALLMDGTLADAGTWGAVGSGADFESEQIEGEGYLQVPGAGIDHIVNRDKRVFDGEVEGAQPGDRLLLEAGERAAITFRNLHGSEAHPIVIVNDGGRVTFSGTDFAAVAFENCSHVRFTGTGSSDYFYGIEATGSSTMGIAVHEFSTNVEVDHCEVHGVNFAGIMAKTDPKCDLSANRDNFVMYDTVLHHNLVYEVGGEGFYIGFSFYGGYSSTAGCEGTTLYPHVLDGVKIYRNIVHHTGLEGIQVGCATSDCEIYKNHVTFTGLTNQQYQNRGVQLGGGTGGKFYQNYIADVPATGLIVQGYGDNEIYDNVIVRTGGVFLDKGPEPTSNQGFKVFNNTIVDSEIGINLYATDVLQNQIKNNLVVNSSGEDIRRLSSSVPWELEGNLTYDTAAEAGFVDAENDDYSLASGSAALDAGVDLSAQMPAVDYEGKVRESDWDVGAYEGQWLLKDEPTTLRGMTDTGAGMATSTWFGTFSLDDYPWLGHDRLGWLYAYDDEIDSLWLWSPTADSWLWTSRFCFPFAWSDAGTTWLYFYLHEGEAVWAYNYSTSAWEFYAE
;
A
#
# COMPACT_ATOMS: atom_id res chain seq x y z
N MET A 1 -32.43 -13.77 12.49
CA MET A 1 -32.07 -12.87 13.60
C MET A 1 -31.44 -11.69 12.95
N GLU A 2 -32.02 -10.51 13.11
CA GLU A 2 -31.54 -9.29 12.48
C GLU A 2 -30.74 -8.52 13.54
N PHE A 3 -29.47 -8.25 13.22
CA PHE A 3 -28.65 -7.36 14.03
C PHE A 3 -29.11 -5.93 13.75
N PRO A 4 -29.54 -5.17 14.77
CA PRO A 4 -30.17 -3.86 14.56
C PRO A 4 -29.17 -2.73 14.29
N GLY A 5 -27.86 -3.00 14.36
CA GLY A 5 -26.82 -2.02 14.05
C GLY A 5 -26.40 -2.07 12.59
N ASP A 6 -25.85 -0.97 12.11
CA ASP A 6 -25.46 -0.81 10.70
C ASP A 6 -24.23 -1.66 10.33
N SER A 7 -23.35 -1.94 11.29
CA SER A 7 -22.21 -2.85 11.09
C SER A 7 -21.83 -3.62 12.37
N LEU A 8 -21.19 -4.78 12.20
CA LEU A 8 -20.63 -5.59 13.28
C LEU A 8 -19.25 -6.10 12.89
N THR A 9 -18.19 -5.55 13.50
CA THR A 9 -16.83 -6.05 13.34
C THR A 9 -16.49 -7.08 14.43
N MET A 10 -16.07 -8.27 14.02
CA MET A 10 -15.46 -9.28 14.89
C MET A 10 -13.95 -9.27 14.69
N ALA A 11 -13.25 -8.69 15.66
CA ALA A 11 -11.81 -8.65 15.65
C ALA A 11 -11.19 -9.69 16.61
N ASN A 12 -9.91 -9.97 16.43
CA ASN A 12 -9.03 -10.38 17.51
C ASN A 12 -9.35 -11.72 18.21
N THR A 13 -9.75 -12.73 17.45
CA THR A 13 -10.19 -14.08 17.90
C THR A 13 -11.56 -14.13 18.58
N SER A 14 -12.33 -13.02 18.52
CA SER A 14 -13.69 -12.99 19.03
C SER A 14 -14.54 -14.08 18.39
N VAL A 15 -15.33 -14.83 19.19
CA VAL A 15 -16.18 -15.91 18.68
C VAL A 15 -17.66 -15.56 18.89
N ILE A 16 -18.45 -15.53 17.81
CA ILE A 16 -19.91 -15.48 17.92
C ILE A 16 -20.46 -16.91 17.84
N TYR A 17 -21.13 -17.34 18.91
CA TYR A 17 -21.81 -18.64 18.95
C TYR A 17 -23.20 -18.52 18.34
N ALA A 18 -23.28 -18.86 17.06
CA ALA A 18 -24.48 -18.75 16.25
C ALA A 18 -25.51 -19.84 16.63
N ARG A 19 -26.76 -19.40 16.84
CA ARG A 19 -27.89 -20.22 17.34
C ARG A 19 -29.17 -20.06 16.50
N ALA A 20 -29.18 -19.16 15.53
CA ALA A 20 -30.35 -18.85 14.72
C ALA A 20 -30.19 -19.46 13.33
N ALA A 21 -31.31 -19.88 12.72
CA ALA A 21 -31.31 -20.46 11.36
C ALA A 21 -30.84 -19.47 10.29
N THR A 22 -31.16 -18.19 10.48
CA THR A 22 -30.72 -17.08 9.63
C THR A 22 -30.21 -15.97 10.54
N ILE A 23 -29.08 -15.37 10.20
CA ILE A 23 -28.48 -14.21 10.84
C ILE A 23 -28.28 -13.15 9.76
N THR A 24 -28.78 -11.95 10.00
CA THR A 24 -28.68 -10.83 9.06
C THR A 24 -27.95 -9.68 9.73
N ILE A 25 -26.85 -9.24 9.12
CA ILE A 25 -26.01 -8.13 9.57
C ILE A 25 -25.71 -7.31 8.33
N ALA A 26 -26.04 -6.01 8.32
CA ALA A 26 -25.94 -5.20 7.12
C ALA A 26 -24.50 -5.11 6.59
N ASP A 27 -23.53 -4.93 7.48
CA ASP A 27 -22.09 -4.97 7.20
C ASP A 27 -21.34 -5.73 8.31
N PHE A 28 -21.02 -6.99 8.06
CA PHE A 28 -20.32 -7.88 8.98
C PHE A 28 -18.83 -7.91 8.64
N ARG A 29 -17.96 -7.45 9.54
CA ARG A 29 -16.53 -7.38 9.26
C ARG A 29 -15.77 -8.40 10.11
N LEU A 30 -14.83 -9.14 9.53
CA LEU A 30 -14.00 -10.11 10.24
C LEU A 30 -12.52 -9.70 10.14
N ASP A 31 -11.88 -9.54 11.30
CA ASP A 31 -10.45 -9.22 11.43
C ASP A 31 -9.82 -10.15 12.48
N ASN A 32 -9.41 -11.34 12.07
CA ASN A 32 -9.10 -12.47 12.94
C ASN A 32 -10.32 -12.92 13.79
N GLY A 33 -11.55 -12.62 13.35
CA GLY A 33 -12.81 -12.95 14.04
C GLY A 33 -13.35 -14.34 13.68
N GLN A 34 -14.14 -14.95 14.57
CA GLN A 34 -14.71 -16.30 14.37
C GLN A 34 -16.23 -16.36 14.50
N MET A 35 -16.87 -17.14 13.64
CA MET A 35 -18.26 -17.54 13.78
C MET A 35 -18.36 -19.05 14.01
N ALA A 36 -19.00 -19.45 15.11
CA ALA A 36 -19.06 -20.84 15.53
C ALA A 36 -20.48 -21.34 15.80
N PHE A 37 -20.78 -22.58 15.43
CA PHE A 37 -22.02 -23.25 15.87
C PHE A 37 -22.03 -23.46 17.38
N ALA A 38 -23.14 -23.10 18.04
CA ALA A 38 -23.20 -23.04 19.51
C ALA A 38 -23.43 -24.39 20.22
N ASP A 39 -24.48 -25.15 19.88
CA ASP A 39 -24.82 -26.45 20.50
C ASP A 39 -25.83 -27.28 19.68
N ASN A 40 -26.17 -28.48 20.18
CA ASN A 40 -26.99 -29.51 19.51
C ASN A 40 -28.52 -29.27 19.55
N THR A 41 -28.99 -28.10 19.99
CA THR A 41 -30.41 -27.74 20.01
C THR A 41 -30.84 -26.79 18.89
N TYR A 42 -29.91 -26.40 18.01
CA TYR A 42 -30.08 -25.37 16.99
C TYR A 42 -29.95 -25.93 15.55
N PRO A 43 -30.32 -25.16 14.51
CA PRO A 43 -30.33 -25.63 13.12
C PRO A 43 -28.95 -26.11 12.67
N ALA A 44 -28.90 -27.20 11.91
CA ALA A 44 -27.66 -27.77 11.38
C ALA A 44 -26.98 -26.88 10.32
N ALA A 45 -27.73 -25.91 9.78
CA ALA A 45 -27.23 -24.92 8.85
C ALA A 45 -27.65 -23.51 9.29
N ILE A 46 -26.76 -22.53 9.10
CA ILE A 46 -26.98 -21.13 9.43
C ILE A 46 -26.77 -20.31 8.18
N GLU A 47 -27.80 -19.55 7.79
CA GLU A 47 -27.74 -18.59 6.71
C GLU A 47 -27.20 -17.26 7.24
N LEU A 48 -26.16 -16.72 6.60
CA LEU A 48 -25.64 -15.38 6.84
C LEU A 48 -26.04 -14.48 5.65
N ALA A 49 -26.76 -13.40 5.96
CA ALA A 49 -27.30 -12.45 4.98
C ALA A 49 -26.86 -11.00 5.28
N GLY A 50 -26.47 -10.24 4.25
CA GLY A 50 -25.85 -8.90 4.36
C GLY A 50 -24.31 -8.95 4.27
N GLY A 51 -23.68 -7.86 3.83
CA GLY A 51 -22.30 -7.87 3.30
C GLY A 51 -21.27 -8.35 4.32
N LEU A 52 -20.27 -9.11 3.87
CA LEU A 52 -19.18 -9.61 4.70
C LEU A 52 -17.84 -9.00 4.25
N THR A 53 -17.15 -8.25 5.11
CA THR A 53 -15.83 -7.69 4.81
C THR A 53 -14.73 -8.41 5.58
N LEU A 54 -13.73 -8.97 4.91
CA LEU A 54 -12.53 -9.55 5.51
C LEU A 54 -11.42 -8.49 5.57
N LEU A 55 -11.04 -8.08 6.77
CA LEU A 55 -9.92 -7.15 7.01
C LEU A 55 -8.62 -7.95 7.19
N ASP A 56 -7.45 -7.31 7.25
CA ASP A 56 -6.10 -7.94 7.24
C ASP A 56 -5.98 -9.27 8.02
N GLY A 57 -6.57 -9.40 9.21
CA GLY A 57 -6.52 -10.62 10.01
C GLY A 57 -7.41 -11.79 9.57
N GLY A 58 -8.29 -11.59 8.58
CA GLY A 58 -9.19 -12.59 8.00
C GLY A 58 -10.38 -13.02 8.87
N GLY A 59 -11.13 -14.01 8.42
CA GLY A 59 -12.31 -14.55 9.11
C GLY A 59 -12.27 -16.06 9.28
N TYR A 60 -12.77 -16.57 10.41
CA TYR A 60 -12.79 -17.99 10.74
C TYR A 60 -14.21 -18.51 10.96
N PHE A 61 -14.52 -19.68 10.41
CA PHE A 61 -15.77 -20.39 10.67
C PHE A 61 -15.47 -21.75 11.30
N ASN A 62 -16.19 -22.06 12.37
CA ASN A 62 -15.90 -23.20 13.23
C ASN A 62 -17.19 -23.87 13.79
N THR A 63 -17.07 -24.99 14.49
CA THR A 63 -18.12 -25.58 15.32
C THR A 63 -17.63 -25.78 16.76
N ALA A 64 -18.46 -25.47 17.75
CA ALA A 64 -18.05 -25.50 19.15
C ALA A 64 -17.98 -26.90 19.78
N HIS A 65 -18.28 -27.95 19.03
CA HIS A 65 -18.45 -29.29 19.58
C HIS A 65 -17.86 -30.40 18.69
N SER A 66 -17.22 -31.38 19.33
CA SER A 66 -16.54 -32.51 18.70
C SER A 66 -17.44 -33.54 17.98
N ASP A 67 -18.75 -33.40 18.10
CA ASP A 67 -19.70 -34.46 17.75
C ASP A 67 -20.75 -34.00 16.73
N TYR A 68 -20.73 -32.72 16.33
CA TYR A 68 -21.79 -32.11 15.51
C TYR A 68 -21.21 -31.27 14.38
N PRO A 69 -21.34 -31.71 13.12
CA PRO A 69 -20.95 -30.90 11.98
C PRO A 69 -21.91 -29.71 11.85
N GLY A 70 -21.38 -28.58 11.39
CA GLY A 70 -22.16 -27.36 11.16
C GLY A 70 -21.89 -26.78 9.79
N VAL A 71 -22.92 -26.19 9.16
CA VAL A 71 -22.87 -25.63 7.80
C VAL A 71 -23.25 -24.16 7.78
N PHE A 72 -22.33 -23.26 7.44
CA PHE A 72 -22.64 -21.84 7.23
C PHE A 72 -22.96 -21.57 5.75
N ASN A 73 -24.21 -21.25 5.43
CA ASN A 73 -24.61 -20.80 4.10
C ASN A 73 -24.41 -19.29 4.03
N ILE A 74 -23.36 -18.83 3.34
CA ILE A 74 -23.07 -17.42 3.13
C ILE A 74 -23.62 -17.03 1.76
N THR A 75 -24.69 -16.25 1.80
CA THR A 75 -25.42 -15.79 0.60
C THR A 75 -25.07 -14.36 0.20
N ALA A 76 -24.30 -13.67 1.04
CA ALA A 76 -23.85 -12.33 0.80
C ALA A 76 -22.49 -12.31 0.12
N ASP A 77 -22.25 -11.22 -0.60
CA ASP A 77 -20.97 -10.90 -1.20
C ASP A 77 -19.92 -10.66 -0.10
N ILE A 78 -18.73 -11.19 -0.33
CA ILE A 78 -17.57 -11.09 0.55
C ILE A 78 -16.52 -10.19 -0.11
N SER A 79 -16.02 -9.18 0.58
CA SER A 79 -14.98 -8.23 0.08
C SER A 79 -13.84 -8.04 1.07
N GLY A 80 -12.75 -7.40 0.66
CA GLY A 80 -11.64 -6.98 1.56
C GLY A 80 -10.36 -7.81 1.41
N VAL A 81 -9.31 -7.43 2.14
CA VAL A 81 -7.94 -7.94 1.92
C VAL A 81 -7.57 -9.17 2.75
N GLY A 82 -8.44 -9.61 3.67
CA GLY A 82 -8.19 -10.73 4.59
C GLY A 82 -8.59 -12.12 4.08
N ALA A 83 -8.05 -13.17 4.71
CA ALA A 83 -8.31 -14.56 4.34
C ALA A 83 -9.65 -15.12 4.88
N LEU A 84 -10.33 -15.98 4.12
CA LEU A 84 -11.51 -16.74 4.56
C LEU A 84 -11.13 -18.15 5.01
N ASN A 85 -11.42 -18.52 6.26
CA ASN A 85 -10.95 -19.77 6.84
C ASN A 85 -12.10 -20.64 7.36
N ALA A 86 -12.29 -21.83 6.79
CA ALA A 86 -13.08 -22.89 7.42
C ALA A 86 -12.12 -23.84 8.17
N GLN A 87 -12.17 -23.87 9.50
CA GLN A 87 -11.32 -24.80 10.24
C GLN A 87 -11.83 -25.14 11.63
N MET A 88 -11.63 -26.40 12.02
CA MET A 88 -11.84 -26.84 13.40
C MET A 88 -10.73 -26.29 14.29
N MET A 89 -11.06 -25.26 15.06
CA MET A 89 -10.19 -24.70 16.08
C MET A 89 -10.64 -25.15 17.47
N ALA A 90 -9.70 -25.22 18.41
CA ALA A 90 -10.01 -25.58 19.79
C ALA A 90 -10.84 -24.47 20.45
N ILE A 91 -12.15 -24.69 20.57
CA ILE A 91 -13.07 -23.78 21.26
C ILE A 91 -13.93 -24.58 22.25
N ALA A 92 -13.98 -24.11 23.50
CA ALA A 92 -14.78 -24.55 24.68
C ALA A 92 -15.01 -26.06 24.95
N PHE A 93 -15.47 -26.84 23.98
CA PHE A 93 -15.81 -28.27 24.07
C PHE A 93 -15.35 -29.12 22.87
N ALA A 94 -14.68 -28.52 21.87
CA ALA A 94 -14.09 -29.22 20.73
C ALA A 94 -12.58 -29.38 20.91
N ASP A 95 -12.11 -30.62 20.90
CA ASP A 95 -10.69 -30.95 20.78
C ASP A 95 -10.41 -31.41 19.33
N PRO A 96 -9.74 -30.58 18.51
CA PRO A 96 -9.46 -30.89 17.11
C PRO A 96 -8.62 -32.16 16.92
N SER A 97 -7.87 -32.56 17.95
CA SER A 97 -7.01 -33.75 17.92
C SER A 97 -7.77 -35.06 18.13
N THR A 98 -8.98 -35.02 18.70
CA THR A 98 -9.76 -36.23 19.05
C THR A 98 -11.16 -36.30 18.41
N THR A 99 -11.67 -35.18 17.90
CA THR A 99 -12.99 -35.09 17.23
C THR A 99 -13.07 -35.91 15.93
N THR A 100 -14.26 -36.09 15.36
CA THR A 100 -14.48 -36.50 13.94
C THR A 100 -15.38 -35.52 13.18
N SER A 101 -15.81 -34.45 13.87
CA SER A 101 -16.68 -33.42 13.32
C SER A 101 -15.96 -32.54 12.29
N THR A 102 -16.77 -31.89 11.46
CA THR A 102 -16.34 -30.95 10.41
C THR A 102 -17.09 -29.63 10.57
N VAL A 103 -16.53 -28.56 9.99
CA VAL A 103 -17.25 -27.32 9.75
C VAL A 103 -17.28 -27.08 8.27
N GLU A 104 -18.45 -26.76 7.71
CA GLU A 104 -18.62 -26.43 6.31
C GLU A 104 -19.03 -24.97 6.16
N ILE A 105 -18.42 -24.27 5.21
CA ILE A 105 -18.93 -23.00 4.69
C ILE A 105 -19.40 -23.25 3.26
N VAL A 106 -20.61 -22.81 2.93
CA VAL A 106 -21.17 -22.88 1.57
C VAL A 106 -21.31 -21.46 1.06
N LEU A 107 -20.59 -21.13 0.00
CA LEU A 107 -20.48 -19.81 -0.58
C LEU A 107 -21.35 -19.70 -1.82
N THR A 108 -22.26 -18.72 -1.83
CA THR A 108 -23.21 -18.47 -2.93
C THR A 108 -23.31 -17.00 -3.35
N GLY A 109 -22.56 -16.10 -2.71
CA GLY A 109 -22.43 -14.68 -3.09
C GLY A 109 -21.31 -14.44 -4.11
N ASN A 110 -21.25 -13.23 -4.67
CA ASN A 110 -20.19 -12.79 -5.58
C ASN A 110 -19.06 -12.16 -4.77
N ASN A 111 -17.89 -12.80 -4.75
CA ASN A 111 -16.86 -12.47 -3.76
C ASN A 111 -15.63 -11.82 -4.42
N THR A 112 -15.11 -10.76 -3.80
CA THR A 112 -13.99 -9.94 -4.31
C THR A 112 -12.88 -9.77 -3.26
N TYR A 113 -12.73 -10.71 -2.33
CA TYR A 113 -11.69 -10.64 -1.30
C TYR A 113 -10.36 -11.21 -1.80
N GLU A 114 -9.25 -10.64 -1.33
CA GLU A 114 -7.91 -10.88 -1.89
C GLU A 114 -7.02 -11.78 -1.00
N GLY A 115 -7.33 -11.90 0.30
CA GLY A 115 -6.45 -12.57 1.26
C GLY A 115 -6.43 -14.11 1.20
N GLY A 116 -7.15 -14.71 0.24
CA GLY A 116 -7.18 -16.15 0.00
C GLY A 116 -8.15 -16.95 0.87
N THR A 117 -8.20 -18.25 0.63
CA THR A 117 -9.15 -19.20 1.26
C THR A 117 -8.42 -20.38 1.89
N LEU A 118 -8.77 -20.73 3.13
CA LEU A 118 -8.25 -21.90 3.83
C LEU A 118 -9.36 -22.92 4.15
N ALA A 119 -9.31 -24.08 3.50
CA ALA A 119 -9.94 -25.31 3.98
C ALA A 119 -9.00 -25.99 4.99
N GLY A 120 -9.01 -25.47 6.21
CA GLY A 120 -8.09 -25.88 7.28
C GLY A 120 -8.48 -27.21 7.94
N LEU A 121 -7.98 -27.46 9.14
CA LEU A 121 -8.12 -28.76 9.82
C LEU A 121 -9.60 -29.17 9.91
N ARG A 122 -10.02 -30.25 9.21
CA ARG A 122 -11.42 -30.74 9.12
C ARG A 122 -12.44 -29.66 8.70
N GLY A 123 -11.96 -28.61 8.07
CA GLY A 123 -12.79 -27.60 7.43
C GLY A 123 -13.20 -28.06 6.05
N ILE A 124 -14.43 -27.74 5.68
CA ILE A 124 -14.98 -27.91 4.36
C ILE A 124 -15.31 -26.52 3.83
N VAL A 125 -14.75 -26.14 2.69
CA VAL A 125 -15.19 -24.95 1.95
C VAL A 125 -15.91 -25.45 0.71
N THR A 126 -17.17 -25.08 0.57
CA THR A 126 -18.02 -25.43 -0.56
C THR A 126 -18.28 -24.18 -1.40
N ALA A 127 -17.60 -24.07 -2.54
CA ALA A 127 -17.88 -23.07 -3.56
C ALA A 127 -19.09 -23.54 -4.38
N ALA A 128 -20.25 -22.91 -4.18
CA ALA A 128 -21.53 -23.38 -4.76
C ALA A 128 -21.99 -22.60 -6.00
N VAL A 129 -21.24 -21.56 -6.40
CA VAL A 129 -21.46 -20.70 -7.57
C VAL A 129 -20.12 -20.33 -8.18
N ASP A 130 -20.12 -19.82 -9.41
CA ASP A 130 -18.92 -19.29 -10.06
C ASP A 130 -18.42 -18.03 -9.30
N GLY A 131 -17.10 -17.80 -9.21
CA GLY A 131 -16.45 -16.68 -8.53
C GLY A 131 -16.48 -16.74 -6.99
N ALA A 132 -16.79 -17.91 -6.41
CA ALA A 132 -17.08 -17.99 -4.98
C ALA A 132 -15.85 -17.83 -4.06
N LEU A 133 -14.61 -18.02 -4.52
CA LEU A 133 -13.42 -18.05 -3.65
C LEU A 133 -12.59 -16.75 -3.59
N GLY A 134 -13.07 -15.64 -4.17
CA GLY A 134 -12.29 -14.40 -4.25
C GLY A 134 -11.06 -14.57 -5.15
N THR A 135 -10.09 -13.64 -5.05
CA THR A 135 -8.92 -13.57 -5.94
C THR A 135 -7.63 -14.14 -5.35
N GLY A 136 -7.63 -14.49 -4.06
CA GLY A 136 -6.44 -15.00 -3.37
C GLY A 136 -6.28 -16.52 -3.41
N ASP A 137 -5.08 -16.97 -3.03
CA ASP A 137 -4.70 -18.39 -3.03
C ASP A 137 -5.59 -19.30 -2.16
N VAL A 138 -5.71 -20.56 -2.56
CA VAL A 138 -6.53 -21.56 -1.87
C VAL A 138 -5.66 -22.64 -1.23
N MET A 139 -5.71 -22.74 0.10
CA MET A 139 -5.00 -23.76 0.87
C MET A 139 -5.95 -24.83 1.40
N VAL A 140 -5.60 -26.11 1.21
CA VAL A 140 -6.31 -27.28 1.71
C VAL A 140 -5.39 -28.09 2.63
N SER A 141 -5.71 -28.10 3.93
CA SER A 141 -4.92 -28.80 4.93
C SER A 141 -5.02 -30.33 4.79
N SER A 142 -4.18 -31.08 5.52
CA SER A 142 -4.12 -32.56 5.50
C SER A 142 -5.40 -33.30 5.90
N THR A 143 -6.41 -32.58 6.41
CA THR A 143 -7.75 -33.12 6.69
C THR A 143 -8.86 -32.18 6.21
N GLY A 144 -8.50 -31.13 5.48
CA GLY A 144 -9.42 -30.18 4.90
C GLY A 144 -10.06 -30.73 3.63
N THR A 145 -11.19 -30.16 3.24
CA THR A 145 -11.85 -30.46 1.98
C THR A 145 -12.28 -29.18 1.29
N LEU A 146 -11.86 -29.00 0.05
CA LEU A 146 -12.46 -28.03 -0.84
C LEU A 146 -13.50 -28.76 -1.71
N HIS A 147 -14.71 -28.24 -1.82
CA HIS A 147 -15.79 -28.82 -2.63
C HIS A 147 -16.30 -27.77 -3.62
N LEU A 148 -16.10 -28.02 -4.90
CA LEU A 148 -16.54 -27.12 -5.98
C LEU A 148 -17.78 -27.74 -6.62
N THR A 149 -18.89 -26.99 -6.71
CA THR A 149 -20.15 -27.50 -7.26
C THR A 149 -21.12 -26.37 -7.61
N GLY A 150 -22.17 -26.65 -8.38
CA GLY A 150 -23.30 -25.72 -8.55
C GLY A 150 -23.05 -24.50 -9.44
N GLY A 151 -21.80 -24.25 -9.83
CA GLY A 151 -21.41 -23.24 -10.82
C GLY A 151 -21.96 -23.55 -12.21
N THR A 152 -22.18 -22.49 -12.98
CA THR A 152 -22.74 -22.55 -14.33
C THR A 152 -21.67 -22.55 -15.41
N THR A 153 -20.57 -21.85 -15.17
CA THR A 153 -19.38 -21.83 -16.03
C THR A 153 -18.28 -22.77 -15.52
N ASN A 154 -18.36 -23.18 -14.26
CA ASN A 154 -17.34 -23.95 -13.54
C ASN A 154 -16.06 -23.15 -13.25
N ASP A 155 -16.22 -21.86 -13.01
CA ASP A 155 -15.16 -20.91 -12.73
C ASP A 155 -15.25 -20.54 -11.25
N TYR A 156 -14.67 -21.36 -10.37
CA TYR A 156 -14.88 -21.24 -8.92
C TYR A 156 -13.72 -20.56 -8.19
N ILE A 157 -12.52 -20.75 -8.72
CA ILE A 157 -11.23 -20.31 -8.19
C ILE A 157 -10.66 -19.30 -9.19
N ASP A 158 -10.07 -18.22 -8.71
CA ASP A 158 -9.44 -17.23 -9.58
C ASP A 158 -8.33 -17.84 -10.45
N ASP A 159 -8.30 -17.46 -11.73
CA ASP A 159 -7.36 -17.95 -12.73
C ASP A 159 -5.88 -17.65 -12.39
N GLY A 160 -5.61 -16.69 -11.52
CA GLY A 160 -4.28 -16.36 -10.99
C GLY A 160 -3.92 -17.06 -9.68
N ALA A 161 -4.87 -17.71 -9.01
CA ALA A 161 -4.67 -18.24 -7.66
C ALA A 161 -3.96 -19.61 -7.64
N MET A 162 -3.07 -19.78 -6.68
CA MET A 162 -2.44 -21.07 -6.37
C MET A 162 -3.33 -21.93 -5.48
N VAL A 163 -3.48 -23.21 -5.83
CA VAL A 163 -4.16 -24.21 -5.01
C VAL A 163 -3.13 -25.12 -4.33
N GLU A 164 -2.99 -25.03 -3.01
CA GLU A 164 -2.08 -25.87 -2.25
C GLU A 164 -2.83 -26.96 -1.48
N VAL A 165 -2.57 -28.22 -1.81
CA VAL A 165 -3.20 -29.39 -1.16
C VAL A 165 -2.15 -30.14 -0.35
N ALA A 166 -2.19 -29.99 0.97
CA ALA A 166 -1.31 -30.74 1.87
C ALA A 166 -1.59 -32.26 1.79
N SER A 167 -0.58 -33.07 2.11
CA SER A 167 -0.71 -34.54 2.11
C SER A 167 -1.88 -35.01 2.98
N GLY A 168 -2.92 -35.56 2.37
CA GLY A 168 -4.14 -36.05 3.02
C GLY A 168 -5.37 -35.14 2.85
N GLY A 169 -5.19 -33.91 2.36
CA GLY A 169 -6.27 -33.02 1.96
C GLY A 169 -6.99 -33.52 0.71
N VAL A 170 -8.23 -33.07 0.52
CA VAL A 170 -9.08 -33.50 -0.60
C VAL A 170 -9.68 -32.29 -1.31
N VAL A 171 -9.63 -32.28 -2.64
CA VAL A 171 -10.43 -31.38 -3.48
C VAL A 171 -11.49 -32.22 -4.19
N ASN A 172 -12.77 -31.91 -3.94
CA ASN A 172 -13.91 -32.56 -4.56
C ASN A 172 -14.47 -31.69 -5.68
N LEU A 173 -14.20 -32.10 -6.91
CA LEU A 173 -14.61 -31.48 -8.16
C LEU A 173 -15.99 -32.02 -8.57
N ASP A 174 -17.03 -31.70 -7.80
CA ASP A 174 -18.39 -32.19 -8.01
C ASP A 174 -19.16 -31.34 -9.03
N PHE A 175 -18.56 -31.23 -10.21
CA PHE A 175 -19.09 -30.59 -11.39
C PHE A 175 -18.64 -31.37 -12.63
N THR A 176 -19.05 -30.93 -13.82
CA THR A 176 -18.59 -31.52 -15.08
C THR A 176 -18.00 -30.41 -15.94
N GLY A 177 -16.74 -30.54 -16.31
CA GLY A 177 -15.99 -29.50 -17.01
C GLY A 177 -14.63 -29.31 -16.37
N THR A 178 -14.04 -28.15 -16.65
CA THR A 178 -12.74 -27.70 -16.14
C THR A 178 -12.91 -26.37 -15.41
N ASP A 179 -12.14 -26.17 -14.36
CA ASP A 179 -11.96 -24.91 -13.63
C ASP A 179 -10.48 -24.50 -13.79
N VAL A 180 -10.19 -23.27 -14.24
CA VAL A 180 -8.82 -22.81 -14.54
C VAL A 180 -8.22 -22.21 -13.26
N ILE A 181 -6.93 -22.45 -13.00
CA ILE A 181 -6.25 -21.98 -11.79
C ILE A 181 -4.80 -21.57 -12.08
N GLY A 182 -4.24 -20.63 -11.32
CA GLY A 182 -2.87 -20.14 -11.52
C GLY A 182 -1.79 -21.21 -11.30
N GLY A 183 -2.07 -22.17 -10.42
CA GLY A 183 -1.26 -23.38 -10.26
C GLY A 183 -1.75 -24.30 -9.16
N LEU A 184 -1.12 -25.47 -9.04
CA LEU A 184 -1.49 -26.50 -8.06
C LEU A 184 -0.24 -27.07 -7.41
N SER A 185 -0.25 -27.26 -6.10
CA SER A 185 0.79 -27.98 -5.36
C SER A 185 0.13 -29.10 -4.58
N ILE A 186 0.59 -30.34 -4.75
CA ILE A 186 0.08 -31.50 -4.01
C ILE A 186 1.19 -32.07 -3.16
N ALA A 187 0.97 -32.13 -1.85
CA ALA A 187 1.93 -32.60 -0.85
C ALA A 187 3.30 -31.90 -0.93
N GLY A 188 3.29 -30.59 -1.23
CA GLY A 188 4.51 -29.77 -1.35
C GLY A 188 5.30 -30.01 -2.64
N THR A 189 4.68 -30.63 -3.65
CA THR A 189 5.24 -30.75 -5.00
C THR A 189 4.35 -29.97 -5.96
N GLU A 190 4.92 -28.99 -6.64
CA GLU A 190 4.23 -28.26 -7.70
C GLU A 190 3.84 -29.20 -8.84
N ALA A 191 2.61 -29.03 -9.32
CA ALA A 191 2.02 -29.78 -10.40
C ALA A 191 2.42 -29.18 -11.76
N GLU A 192 2.74 -30.05 -12.71
CA GLU A 192 2.97 -29.64 -14.10
C GLU A 192 1.65 -29.19 -14.74
N GLY A 193 1.70 -28.23 -15.67
CA GLY A 193 0.50 -27.75 -16.32
C GLY A 193 -0.22 -28.80 -17.19
N GLY A 194 -1.53 -28.60 -17.41
CA GLY A 194 -2.45 -29.59 -18.00
C GLY A 194 -3.70 -29.82 -17.14
N THR A 195 -4.59 -30.71 -17.57
CA THR A 195 -5.77 -31.08 -16.77
C THR A 195 -5.39 -32.02 -15.62
N TRP A 196 -5.88 -31.70 -14.42
CA TRP A 196 -5.74 -32.49 -13.21
C TRP A 196 -7.10 -32.96 -12.70
N GLY A 197 -7.25 -34.26 -12.44
CA GLY A 197 -8.50 -34.81 -11.95
C GLY A 197 -8.34 -36.06 -11.08
N ALA A 198 -9.48 -36.60 -10.64
CA ALA A 198 -9.51 -37.80 -9.82
C ALA A 198 -8.94 -39.03 -10.55
N VAL A 199 -8.42 -40.01 -9.81
CA VAL A 199 -7.94 -41.27 -10.44
C VAL A 199 -9.05 -41.96 -11.23
N GLY A 200 -8.80 -42.16 -12.53
CA GLY A 200 -9.74 -42.67 -13.51
C GLY A 200 -10.67 -41.63 -14.16
N SER A 201 -10.43 -40.32 -13.96
CA SER A 201 -11.18 -39.23 -14.60
C SER A 201 -10.85 -39.08 -16.08
N GLY A 202 -9.66 -39.52 -16.52
CA GLY A 202 -9.16 -39.29 -17.87
C GLY A 202 -8.49 -37.92 -18.08
N ALA A 203 -8.14 -37.22 -17.00
CA ALA A 203 -7.30 -36.03 -17.03
C ALA A 203 -5.86 -36.35 -17.47
N ASP A 204 -5.10 -35.33 -17.89
CA ASP A 204 -3.68 -35.47 -18.26
C ASP A 204 -2.87 -36.00 -17.08
N HIS A 205 -3.18 -35.51 -15.89
CA HIS A 205 -2.60 -35.90 -14.62
C HIS A 205 -3.71 -36.31 -13.65
N GLU A 206 -3.53 -37.44 -12.99
CA GLU A 206 -4.53 -37.97 -12.05
C GLU A 206 -3.94 -38.06 -10.64
N SER A 207 -4.71 -37.63 -9.64
CA SER A 207 -4.30 -37.63 -8.24
C SER A 207 -5.40 -38.17 -7.32
N ASP A 208 -5.01 -38.95 -6.31
CA ASP A 208 -5.91 -39.42 -5.25
C ASP A 208 -6.35 -38.28 -4.30
N ALA A 209 -5.68 -37.12 -4.34
CA ALA A 209 -6.10 -35.92 -3.62
C ALA A 209 -7.28 -35.20 -4.30
N LEU A 210 -7.56 -35.54 -5.56
CA LEU A 210 -8.68 -35.01 -6.33
C LEU A 210 -9.79 -36.06 -6.41
N THR A 211 -11.03 -35.64 -6.26
CA THR A 211 -12.22 -36.50 -6.32
C THR A 211 -13.33 -35.82 -7.13
N GLY A 212 -14.38 -36.56 -7.50
CA GLY A 212 -15.47 -36.01 -8.32
C GLY A 212 -15.30 -36.25 -9.82
N THR A 213 -16.06 -35.51 -10.64
CA THR A 213 -16.10 -35.67 -12.11
C THR A 213 -15.53 -34.48 -12.88
N GLY A 214 -15.28 -33.36 -12.19
CA GLY A 214 -14.63 -32.18 -12.76
C GLY A 214 -13.12 -32.33 -12.83
N MET A 215 -12.48 -31.35 -13.44
CA MET A 215 -11.02 -31.26 -13.58
C MET A 215 -10.57 -29.85 -13.23
N LEU A 216 -9.37 -29.71 -12.67
CA LEU A 216 -8.65 -28.43 -12.58
C LEU A 216 -7.77 -28.32 -13.81
N GLN A 217 -7.78 -27.18 -14.48
CA GLN A 217 -6.89 -26.88 -15.59
C GLN A 217 -5.82 -25.94 -15.07
N ILE A 218 -4.63 -26.46 -14.85
CA ILE A 218 -3.47 -25.60 -14.67
C ILE A 218 -3.06 -25.18 -16.08
N PRO A 219 -2.96 -23.88 -16.39
CA PRO A 219 -2.33 -23.42 -17.61
C PRO A 219 -1.02 -24.19 -17.77
N GLY A 220 -0.92 -24.95 -18.86
CA GLY A 220 0.35 -25.55 -19.27
C GLY A 220 1.43 -24.50 -19.09
N ASP A 221 2.59 -24.83 -18.49
CA ASP A 221 3.82 -24.02 -18.51
C ASP A 221 3.77 -23.15 -19.76
N GLU A 222 3.43 -21.84 -19.60
CA GLU A 222 2.70 -21.06 -20.63
C GLU A 222 3.33 -21.45 -21.95
N THR A 223 2.61 -22.23 -22.77
CA THR A 223 3.29 -22.81 -23.92
C THR A 223 3.30 -21.70 -24.95
N ILE A 224 4.23 -20.77 -24.77
CA ILE A 224 4.32 -19.53 -25.51
C ILE A 224 4.74 -19.92 -26.91
N VAL A 225 3.81 -19.75 -27.83
CA VAL A 225 4.02 -19.99 -29.24
C VAL A 225 4.41 -18.68 -29.90
N TYR A 226 5.71 -18.50 -30.08
CA TYR A 226 6.27 -17.36 -30.80
C TYR A 226 6.00 -17.46 -32.30
N GLN A 227 5.72 -16.32 -32.94
CA GLN A 227 5.74 -16.23 -34.39
C GLN A 227 7.19 -16.42 -34.91
N THR A 228 7.39 -17.21 -35.97
CA THR A 228 8.74 -17.60 -36.45
C THR A 228 9.12 -17.12 -37.84
N GLY A 229 8.25 -16.43 -38.59
CA GLY A 229 8.61 -15.99 -39.94
C GLY A 229 7.68 -15.02 -40.66
N TYR A 230 8.20 -14.47 -41.77
CA TYR A 230 7.60 -13.47 -42.65
C TYR A 230 6.56 -14.06 -43.61
N ASN A 231 5.29 -13.64 -43.48
CA ASN A 231 4.23 -13.96 -44.43
C ASN A 231 3.84 -12.70 -45.24
N SER A 232 4.00 -12.74 -46.57
CA SER A 232 3.70 -11.60 -47.48
C SER A 232 2.31 -11.68 -48.13
N GLY A 233 1.40 -12.52 -47.64
CA GLY A 233 0.04 -12.53 -48.16
C GLY A 233 -0.92 -13.63 -47.69
N GLY A 234 -0.63 -14.37 -46.62
CA GLY A 234 -1.50 -15.41 -46.05
C GLY A 234 -2.16 -15.02 -44.73
N GLU A 235 -3.22 -15.74 -44.36
CA GLU A 235 -3.94 -15.62 -43.08
C GLU A 235 -3.15 -16.35 -42.00
N SER A 236 -2.77 -15.64 -40.92
CA SER A 236 -1.78 -16.13 -39.95
C SER A 236 -2.33 -17.12 -38.93
N TRP A 237 -3.65 -17.08 -38.66
CA TRP A 237 -4.27 -17.92 -37.63
C TRP A 237 -4.44 -19.37 -38.08
N GLU A 238 -4.65 -19.61 -39.39
CA GLU A 238 -5.00 -20.94 -39.92
C GLU A 238 -3.79 -21.78 -40.37
N THR A 239 -2.59 -21.19 -40.46
CA THR A 239 -1.39 -21.90 -40.96
C THR A 239 -0.35 -22.10 -39.88
N GLY A 240 0.01 -23.36 -39.62
CA GLY A 240 1.04 -23.69 -38.62
C GLY A 240 2.47 -23.35 -38.99
N ALA A 241 2.74 -23.02 -40.26
CA ALA A 241 4.09 -22.68 -40.71
C ALA A 241 4.65 -21.38 -40.10
N ASP A 242 3.79 -20.54 -39.55
CA ASP A 242 4.15 -19.22 -39.04
C ASP A 242 4.42 -19.22 -37.52
N TRP A 243 4.15 -20.33 -36.84
CA TRP A 243 4.22 -20.48 -35.38
C TRP A 243 5.35 -21.43 -34.96
N SER A 244 5.99 -21.19 -33.82
CA SER A 244 7.16 -21.95 -33.34
C SER A 244 6.89 -23.42 -33.10
N ASN A 245 5.63 -23.77 -32.83
CA ASN A 245 5.17 -25.15 -32.66
C ASN A 245 4.84 -25.85 -34.00
N GLY A 246 4.85 -25.14 -35.13
CA GLY A 246 4.54 -25.70 -36.44
C GLY A 246 3.07 -26.04 -36.67
N LEU A 247 2.16 -25.62 -35.78
CA LEU A 247 0.73 -25.95 -35.79
C LEU A 247 -0.13 -24.69 -35.95
N PRO A 248 -1.30 -24.76 -36.63
CA PRO A 248 -2.26 -23.66 -36.64
C PRO A 248 -2.60 -23.20 -35.22
N ALA A 249 -3.08 -21.96 -35.09
CA ALA A 249 -3.51 -21.46 -33.80
C ALA A 249 -4.61 -22.37 -33.21
N GLN A 250 -4.52 -22.72 -31.93
CA GLN A 250 -5.43 -23.64 -31.25
C GLN A 250 -5.47 -23.33 -29.75
N ALA A 251 -6.56 -23.74 -29.10
CA ALA A 251 -6.77 -23.54 -27.67
C ALA A 251 -5.67 -24.22 -26.83
N GLY A 252 -5.47 -23.73 -25.61
CA GLY A 252 -4.43 -24.17 -24.67
C GLY A 252 -3.03 -23.61 -24.93
N PHE A 253 -2.88 -22.60 -25.80
CA PHE A 253 -1.61 -21.92 -26.08
C PHE A 253 -1.76 -20.41 -26.03
N HIS A 254 -0.73 -19.74 -25.52
CA HIS A 254 -0.58 -18.28 -25.57
C HIS A 254 0.35 -17.92 -26.73
N TYR A 255 -0.08 -16.99 -27.57
CA TYR A 255 0.64 -16.66 -28.79
C TYR A 255 1.31 -15.30 -28.68
N VAL A 256 2.59 -15.22 -29.01
CA VAL A 256 3.36 -13.97 -28.93
C VAL A 256 3.91 -13.61 -30.31
N ASN A 257 3.61 -12.39 -30.76
CA ASN A 257 4.25 -11.78 -31.91
C ASN A 257 5.05 -10.56 -31.49
N GLU A 258 6.36 -10.71 -31.52
CA GLU A 258 7.34 -9.70 -31.10
C GLU A 258 8.33 -9.35 -32.23
N LEU A 259 8.05 -9.78 -33.46
CA LEU A 259 8.99 -9.64 -34.58
C LEU A 259 9.07 -8.20 -35.11
N GLY A 260 8.10 -7.36 -34.75
CA GLY A 260 8.01 -5.95 -35.12
C GLY A 260 7.47 -5.67 -36.51
N ARG A 261 7.23 -4.39 -36.80
CA ARG A 261 6.42 -3.89 -37.92
C ARG A 261 6.82 -4.40 -39.31
N ASP A 262 8.12 -4.59 -39.57
CA ASP A 262 8.65 -4.93 -40.90
C ASP A 262 8.74 -6.45 -41.15
N SER A 263 8.38 -7.27 -40.15
CA SER A 263 8.68 -8.70 -40.10
C SER A 263 7.53 -9.62 -40.53
N GLY A 264 6.42 -9.08 -41.06
CA GLY A 264 5.32 -9.84 -41.66
C GLY A 264 3.97 -9.33 -41.19
N LEU A 265 3.08 -8.98 -42.13
CA LEU A 265 1.78 -8.37 -41.83
C LEU A 265 0.79 -9.49 -41.44
N SER A 266 0.55 -9.70 -40.14
CA SER A 266 -0.43 -10.69 -39.66
C SER A 266 -1.84 -10.23 -40.03
N ARG A 267 -2.60 -11.02 -40.80
CA ARG A 267 -3.99 -10.69 -41.20
C ARG A 267 -4.96 -11.63 -40.50
N THR A 268 -6.05 -11.08 -39.96
CA THR A 268 -7.18 -11.92 -39.55
C THR A 268 -7.78 -12.61 -40.79
N PRO A 269 -8.39 -13.78 -40.64
CA PRO A 269 -9.27 -14.37 -41.65
C PRO A 269 -10.35 -13.39 -42.14
N GLU A 270 -10.81 -13.57 -43.39
CA GLU A 270 -11.99 -12.84 -43.90
C GLU A 270 -13.29 -13.43 -43.33
N GLY A 271 -14.23 -12.57 -42.90
CA GLY A 271 -15.53 -13.04 -42.41
C GLY A 271 -16.39 -11.94 -41.81
N THR A 272 -17.62 -12.28 -41.44
CA THR A 272 -18.46 -11.36 -40.63
C THR A 272 -17.99 -11.32 -39.18
N SER A 273 -17.57 -12.45 -38.64
CA SER A 273 -17.02 -12.59 -37.28
C SER A 273 -15.91 -13.64 -37.34
N VAL A 274 -14.79 -13.38 -36.65
CA VAL A 274 -13.69 -14.32 -36.53
C VAL A 274 -13.21 -14.35 -35.09
N GLU A 275 -12.97 -15.55 -34.60
CA GLU A 275 -12.50 -15.83 -33.24
C GLU A 275 -11.06 -16.36 -33.32
N PHE A 276 -10.15 -15.77 -32.54
CA PHE A 276 -8.81 -16.29 -32.37
C PHE A 276 -8.87 -17.51 -31.46
N PRO A 277 -8.36 -18.67 -31.89
CA PRO A 277 -8.58 -19.93 -31.19
C PRO A 277 -7.63 -20.16 -30.00
N GLY A 278 -6.58 -19.34 -29.81
CA GLY A 278 -5.67 -19.44 -28.66
C GLY A 278 -6.19 -18.70 -27.44
N GLU A 279 -5.60 -18.98 -26.28
CA GLU A 279 -6.01 -18.39 -24.99
C GLU A 279 -5.69 -16.89 -24.93
N SER A 280 -4.51 -16.50 -25.41
CA SER A 280 -4.16 -15.09 -25.58
C SER A 280 -3.37 -14.85 -26.86
N LEU A 281 -3.43 -13.59 -27.31
CA LEU A 281 -2.56 -13.08 -28.36
C LEU A 281 -1.87 -11.81 -27.87
N THR A 282 -0.56 -11.89 -27.65
CA THR A 282 0.29 -10.76 -27.31
C THR A 282 0.94 -10.19 -28.57
N LEU A 283 0.77 -8.88 -28.79
CA LEU A 283 1.53 -8.14 -29.79
C LEU A 283 2.55 -7.24 -29.10
N ALA A 284 3.83 -7.45 -29.41
CA ALA A 284 4.94 -6.71 -28.85
C ALA A 284 5.83 -6.06 -29.92
N ASN A 285 6.75 -5.17 -29.52
CA ASN A 285 7.81 -4.62 -30.39
C ASN A 285 7.31 -3.97 -31.70
N THR A 286 6.19 -3.25 -31.70
CA THR A 286 5.53 -2.64 -32.89
C THR A 286 4.88 -3.62 -33.86
N SER A 287 4.69 -4.87 -33.45
CA SER A 287 4.00 -5.87 -34.26
C SER A 287 2.56 -5.47 -34.54
N VAL A 288 2.08 -5.75 -35.76
CA VAL A 288 0.75 -5.30 -36.22
C VAL A 288 -0.12 -6.48 -36.63
N ILE A 289 -1.37 -6.47 -36.18
CA ILE A 289 -2.43 -7.31 -36.75
C ILE A 289 -3.40 -6.49 -37.60
N TYR A 290 -3.69 -6.96 -38.81
CA TYR A 290 -4.59 -6.33 -39.77
C TYR A 290 -5.95 -7.01 -39.74
N ALA A 291 -6.93 -6.31 -39.19
CA ALA A 291 -8.28 -6.80 -39.02
C ALA A 291 -9.11 -6.64 -40.30
N ARG A 292 -9.80 -7.74 -40.66
CA ARG A 292 -10.55 -7.93 -41.92
C ARG A 292 -11.99 -8.40 -41.71
N ALA A 293 -12.38 -8.65 -40.45
CA ALA A 293 -13.71 -9.07 -40.06
C ALA A 293 -14.47 -7.95 -39.32
N ALA A 294 -15.81 -7.99 -39.34
CA ALA A 294 -16.62 -6.98 -38.64
C ALA A 294 -16.58 -7.15 -37.13
N THR A 295 -16.45 -8.39 -36.66
CA THR A 295 -16.20 -8.72 -35.25
C THR A 295 -14.94 -9.58 -35.18
N VAL A 296 -14.00 -9.19 -34.32
CA VAL A 296 -12.79 -9.95 -33.99
C VAL A 296 -12.87 -10.29 -32.51
N THR A 297 -12.87 -11.58 -32.20
CA THR A 297 -12.90 -12.06 -30.81
C THR A 297 -11.55 -12.65 -30.44
N ILE A 298 -10.94 -12.16 -29.37
CA ILE A 298 -9.71 -12.69 -28.77
C ILE A 298 -9.99 -12.73 -27.28
N ALA A 299 -9.88 -13.90 -26.63
CA ALA A 299 -10.25 -14.06 -25.22
C ALA A 299 -9.49 -13.08 -24.33
N ASP A 300 -8.16 -13.02 -24.50
CA ASP A 300 -7.29 -12.00 -23.91
C ASP A 300 -6.31 -11.44 -24.95
N PHE A 301 -6.56 -10.22 -25.40
CA PHE A 301 -5.70 -9.52 -26.33
C PHE A 301 -4.73 -8.62 -25.57
N ARG A 302 -3.44 -8.96 -25.61
CA ARG A 302 -2.40 -8.23 -24.86
C ARG A 302 -1.60 -7.34 -25.80
N LEU A 303 -1.45 -6.07 -25.46
CA LEU A 303 -0.65 -5.12 -26.24
C LEU A 303 0.51 -4.57 -25.41
N ASP A 304 1.74 -4.80 -25.90
CA ASP A 304 2.98 -4.26 -25.34
C ASP A 304 3.77 -3.53 -26.43
N ASN A 305 3.43 -2.28 -26.70
CA ASN A 305 3.86 -1.57 -27.90
C ASN A 305 3.42 -2.27 -29.20
N GLY A 306 2.32 -3.05 -29.14
CA GLY A 306 1.69 -3.74 -30.26
C GLY A 306 0.58 -2.92 -30.93
N GLN A 307 0.16 -3.32 -32.14
CA GLN A 307 -0.82 -2.57 -32.92
C GLN A 307 -1.92 -3.42 -33.53
N MET A 308 -3.15 -2.91 -33.53
CA MET A 308 -4.27 -3.39 -34.35
C MET A 308 -4.59 -2.35 -35.42
N ALA A 309 -4.72 -2.80 -36.68
CA ALA A 309 -4.98 -1.90 -37.80
C ALA A 309 -6.05 -2.43 -38.76
N PHE A 310 -6.79 -1.52 -39.42
CA PHE A 310 -7.64 -1.88 -40.56
C PHE A 310 -6.79 -2.34 -41.76
N ALA A 311 -7.17 -3.43 -42.42
CA ALA A 311 -6.38 -3.99 -43.51
C ALA A 311 -6.40 -3.17 -44.82
N ASP A 312 -7.58 -2.79 -45.33
CA ASP A 312 -7.80 -1.90 -46.49
C ASP A 312 -9.29 -1.49 -46.62
N ASN A 313 -9.62 -0.75 -47.70
CA ASN A 313 -10.96 -0.20 -47.95
C ASN A 313 -12.02 -1.20 -48.47
N THR A 314 -11.70 -2.49 -48.52
CA THR A 314 -12.65 -3.55 -48.92
C THR A 314 -13.28 -4.28 -47.72
N TYR A 315 -12.81 -3.99 -46.51
CA TYR A 315 -13.25 -4.55 -45.23
C TYR A 315 -14.15 -3.56 -44.47
N PRO A 316 -14.89 -3.97 -43.41
CA PRO A 316 -15.90 -3.12 -42.77
C PRO A 316 -15.33 -1.85 -42.14
N ALA A 317 -16.18 -0.81 -42.02
CA ALA A 317 -15.82 0.51 -41.48
C ALA A 317 -15.81 0.57 -39.95
N ALA A 318 -16.38 -0.46 -39.33
CA ALA A 318 -16.34 -0.66 -37.89
C ALA A 318 -15.91 -2.09 -37.62
N ILE A 319 -15.06 -2.25 -36.61
CA ILE A 319 -14.60 -3.53 -36.09
C ILE A 319 -14.97 -3.56 -34.62
N GLU A 320 -15.77 -4.54 -34.24
CA GLU A 320 -16.01 -4.87 -32.84
C GLU A 320 -14.85 -5.77 -32.37
N LEU A 321 -14.12 -5.31 -31.36
CA LEU A 321 -13.16 -6.14 -30.64
C LEU A 321 -13.87 -6.69 -29.40
N ALA A 322 -14.11 -8.01 -29.43
CA ALA A 322 -14.80 -8.72 -28.36
C ALA A 322 -13.80 -9.59 -27.59
N GLY A 323 -13.98 -9.69 -26.27
CA GLY A 323 -13.01 -10.32 -25.35
C GLY A 323 -12.06 -9.30 -24.72
N GLY A 324 -11.33 -9.70 -23.67
CA GLY A 324 -10.56 -8.79 -22.82
C GLY A 324 -9.41 -8.10 -23.57
N LEU A 325 -9.15 -6.84 -23.23
CA LEU A 325 -8.00 -6.09 -23.72
C LEU A 325 -7.09 -5.71 -22.55
N THR A 326 -5.86 -6.22 -22.56
CA THR A 326 -4.85 -5.93 -21.54
C THR A 326 -3.75 -5.05 -22.14
N LEU A 327 -3.55 -3.86 -21.60
CA LEU A 327 -2.48 -2.93 -21.97
C LEU A 327 -1.29 -3.14 -21.03
N LEU A 328 -0.21 -3.73 -21.55
CA LEU A 328 1.04 -3.93 -20.82
C LEU A 328 1.89 -2.65 -20.88
N GLU A 329 3.01 -2.59 -20.16
CA GLU A 329 3.83 -1.38 -19.96
C GLU A 329 4.09 -0.56 -21.24
N GLY A 330 4.35 -1.20 -22.39
CA GLY A 330 4.57 -0.51 -23.67
C GLY A 330 3.32 0.06 -24.36
N GLY A 331 2.12 -0.21 -23.84
CA GLY A 331 0.83 0.29 -24.32
C GLY A 331 0.31 -0.37 -25.60
N GLY A 332 -0.86 0.05 -26.06
CA GLY A 332 -1.54 -0.47 -27.24
C GLY A 332 -1.87 0.59 -28.27
N TYR A 333 -1.73 0.26 -29.56
CA TYR A 333 -1.95 1.19 -30.66
C TYR A 333 -3.06 0.71 -31.60
N PHE A 334 -4.02 1.58 -31.90
CA PHE A 334 -5.08 1.35 -32.88
C PHE A 334 -4.92 2.31 -34.05
N ASN A 335 -4.90 1.76 -35.28
CA ASN A 335 -4.54 2.50 -36.48
C ASN A 335 -5.30 2.01 -37.73
N THR A 336 -5.03 2.60 -38.90
CA THR A 336 -5.44 2.16 -40.23
C THR A 336 -4.21 1.95 -41.12
N ALA A 337 -4.18 0.86 -41.90
CA ALA A 337 -3.08 0.58 -42.82
C ALA A 337 -3.04 1.51 -44.03
N HIS A 338 -4.16 2.15 -44.36
CA HIS A 338 -4.35 2.93 -45.57
C HIS A 338 -4.89 4.32 -45.28
N GLY A 339 -4.24 5.31 -45.86
CA GLY A 339 -4.48 6.72 -45.63
C GLY A 339 -5.80 7.30 -46.16
N ASP A 340 -6.56 6.53 -46.94
CA ASP A 340 -7.80 6.99 -47.58
C ASP A 340 -9.07 6.46 -46.89
N TYR A 341 -8.93 5.80 -45.73
CA TYR A 341 -10.03 5.11 -45.05
C TYR A 341 -10.15 5.44 -43.57
N ALA A 342 -11.35 5.88 -43.14
CA ALA A 342 -11.68 6.06 -41.74
C ALA A 342 -12.25 4.77 -41.15
N GLY A 343 -11.82 4.40 -39.95
CA GLY A 343 -12.24 3.15 -39.30
C GLY A 343 -12.54 3.35 -37.81
N VAL A 344 -13.52 2.61 -37.31
CA VAL A 344 -13.97 2.64 -35.90
C VAL A 344 -13.70 1.29 -35.23
N PHE A 345 -12.99 1.28 -34.12
CA PHE A 345 -12.87 0.12 -33.22
C PHE A 345 -13.87 0.28 -32.08
N ASN A 346 -14.89 -0.57 -32.03
CA ASN A 346 -15.80 -0.65 -30.89
C ASN A 346 -15.21 -1.67 -29.90
N ILE A 347 -14.73 -1.19 -28.75
CA ILE A 347 -14.17 -2.03 -27.69
C ILE A 347 -15.24 -2.10 -26.60
N THR A 348 -15.94 -3.23 -26.58
CA THR A 348 -17.09 -3.43 -25.69
C THR A 348 -16.74 -4.19 -24.41
N ALA A 349 -15.56 -4.78 -24.35
CA ALA A 349 -15.02 -5.43 -23.16
C ALA A 349 -14.23 -4.45 -22.31
N ASP A 350 -14.01 -4.83 -21.06
CA ASP A 350 -13.20 -4.08 -20.11
C ASP A 350 -11.73 -4.04 -20.58
N VAL A 351 -11.12 -2.89 -20.39
CA VAL A 351 -9.71 -2.63 -20.68
C VAL A 351 -8.97 -2.48 -19.35
N SER A 352 -7.89 -3.24 -19.18
CA SER A 352 -7.09 -3.25 -17.95
C SER A 352 -5.59 -3.12 -18.24
N GLY A 353 -4.79 -2.93 -17.19
CA GLY A 353 -3.32 -2.96 -17.26
C GLY A 353 -2.65 -1.59 -17.09
N THR A 354 -1.31 -1.58 -17.09
CA THR A 354 -0.50 -0.40 -16.78
C THR A 354 -0.13 0.44 -18.00
N GLY A 355 -0.44 -0.05 -19.21
CA GLY A 355 -0.08 0.57 -20.48
C GLY A 355 -1.03 1.65 -20.97
N MET A 356 -0.53 2.51 -21.86
CA MET A 356 -1.31 3.58 -22.50
C MET A 356 -2.18 3.06 -23.66
N LEU A 357 -3.42 3.54 -23.76
CA LEU A 357 -4.29 3.32 -24.92
C LEU A 357 -4.05 4.39 -25.99
N ASN A 358 -3.69 4.01 -27.22
CA ASN A 358 -3.35 4.96 -28.28
C ASN A 358 -4.26 4.82 -29.51
N ALA A 359 -5.11 5.81 -29.77
CA ALA A 359 -5.73 6.00 -31.08
C ALA A 359 -4.87 6.95 -31.91
N GLN A 360 -4.15 6.46 -32.94
CA GLN A 360 -3.35 7.35 -33.77
C GLN A 360 -3.03 6.81 -35.16
N MET A 361 -3.04 7.72 -36.14
CA MET A 361 -2.50 7.44 -37.46
C MET A 361 -0.96 7.40 -37.43
N MET A 362 -0.39 6.20 -37.51
CA MET A 362 1.04 6.02 -37.72
C MET A 362 1.38 5.70 -39.18
N PRO A 363 2.56 6.09 -39.69
CA PRO A 363 3.02 5.62 -40.99
C PRO A 363 3.10 4.09 -40.95
N ILE A 364 2.24 3.41 -41.69
CA ILE A 364 2.35 2.00 -42.06
C ILE A 364 2.61 1.99 -43.56
N SER A 365 3.62 1.25 -44.03
CA SER A 365 4.24 1.12 -45.38
C SER A 365 3.61 1.72 -46.68
N PHE A 366 2.33 2.12 -46.71
CA PHE A 366 1.59 2.65 -47.85
C PHE A 366 0.93 4.03 -47.64
N ALA A 367 0.95 4.62 -46.43
CA ALA A 367 0.30 5.90 -46.15
C ALA A 367 1.28 6.93 -45.56
N ASP A 368 1.32 8.12 -46.16
CA ASP A 368 2.00 9.30 -45.61
C ASP A 368 0.97 10.12 -44.80
N PRO A 369 1.05 10.15 -43.46
CA PRO A 369 0.10 10.86 -42.61
C PRO A 369 -0.04 12.35 -42.97
N SER A 370 0.99 12.94 -43.59
CA SER A 370 0.98 14.35 -43.99
C SER A 370 0.10 14.66 -45.21
N THR A 371 -0.37 13.64 -45.94
CA THR A 371 -1.14 13.82 -47.19
C THR A 371 -2.57 13.27 -47.14
N THR A 372 -2.89 12.51 -46.09
CA THR A 372 -4.16 11.80 -45.91
C THR A 372 -5.19 12.71 -45.23
N THR A 373 -6.45 12.31 -45.09
CA THR A 373 -7.45 13.06 -44.27
C THR A 373 -8.32 12.14 -43.41
N SER A 374 -8.04 10.84 -43.39
CA SER A 374 -8.82 9.86 -42.66
C SER A 374 -8.54 9.88 -41.16
N THR A 375 -9.41 9.26 -40.38
CA THR A 375 -9.33 9.16 -38.92
C THR A 375 -9.39 7.71 -38.46
N VAL A 376 -8.88 7.43 -37.27
CA VAL A 376 -9.13 6.18 -36.56
C VAL A 376 -9.87 6.51 -35.27
N GLU A 377 -11.00 5.87 -35.04
CA GLU A 377 -11.80 6.06 -33.82
C GLU A 377 -11.73 4.80 -32.95
N ILE A 378 -11.60 4.98 -31.65
CA ILE A 378 -11.85 3.96 -30.63
C ILE A 378 -13.09 4.40 -29.85
N VAL A 379 -14.07 3.51 -29.70
CA VAL A 379 -15.25 3.72 -28.86
C VAL A 379 -15.17 2.75 -27.69
N LEU A 380 -15.12 3.29 -26.47
CA LEU A 380 -15.02 2.54 -25.22
C LEU A 380 -16.38 2.50 -24.53
N THR A 381 -16.85 1.30 -24.19
CA THR A 381 -18.13 1.09 -23.49
C THR A 381 -18.04 0.15 -22.29
N GLY A 382 -16.85 -0.35 -21.96
CA GLY A 382 -16.59 -1.24 -20.82
C GLY A 382 -16.19 -0.49 -19.54
N ASP A 383 -16.10 -1.22 -18.44
CA ASP A 383 -15.67 -0.72 -17.13
C ASP A 383 -14.13 -0.81 -17.05
N ASN A 384 -13.47 0.27 -17.43
CA ASN A 384 -12.03 0.26 -17.68
C ASN A 384 -11.22 0.64 -16.44
N THR A 385 -10.11 -0.08 -16.20
CA THR A 385 -9.25 0.08 -15.00
C THR A 385 -7.78 0.34 -15.33
N TYR A 386 -7.44 0.60 -16.61
CA TYR A 386 -6.07 0.81 -17.01
C TYR A 386 -5.50 2.14 -16.50
N GLU A 387 -4.22 2.15 -16.15
CA GLU A 387 -3.56 3.26 -15.45
C GLU A 387 -2.61 4.08 -16.35
N GLY A 388 -2.19 3.53 -17.49
CA GLY A 388 -1.17 4.14 -18.35
C GLY A 388 -1.64 5.35 -19.15
N GLY A 389 -2.91 5.73 -19.03
CA GLY A 389 -3.51 6.88 -19.67
C GLY A 389 -3.98 6.65 -21.10
N THR A 390 -4.47 7.71 -21.72
CA THR A 390 -5.14 7.67 -23.03
C THR A 390 -4.56 8.72 -23.98
N LEU A 391 -4.24 8.31 -25.21
CA LEU A 391 -3.78 9.21 -26.28
C LEU A 391 -4.76 9.22 -27.47
N ALA A 392 -5.43 10.36 -27.67
CA ALA A 392 -6.03 10.73 -28.94
C ALA A 392 -4.95 11.42 -29.82
N GLY A 393 -4.13 10.60 -30.48
CA GLY A 393 -2.98 11.04 -31.25
C GLY A 393 -3.35 11.57 -32.64
N LEU A 394 -2.39 11.58 -33.57
CA LEU A 394 -2.55 12.21 -34.89
C LEU A 394 -3.79 11.63 -35.62
N ARG A 395 -4.85 12.43 -35.77
CA ARG A 395 -6.14 12.03 -36.34
C ARG A 395 -6.79 10.81 -35.69
N GLY A 396 -6.42 10.55 -34.44
CA GLY A 396 -7.11 9.62 -33.57
C GLY A 396 -8.31 10.29 -32.93
N ILE A 397 -9.40 9.54 -32.85
CA ILE A 397 -10.58 9.89 -32.09
C ILE A 397 -10.68 8.84 -30.98
N VAL A 398 -10.84 9.28 -29.74
CA VAL A 398 -11.22 8.40 -28.62
C VAL A 398 -12.58 8.86 -28.14
N THR A 399 -13.54 7.93 -28.08
CA THR A 399 -14.90 8.17 -27.65
C THR A 399 -15.17 7.40 -26.36
N ALA A 400 -15.28 8.12 -25.25
CA ALA A 400 -15.73 7.60 -23.95
C ALA A 400 -17.26 7.63 -23.93
N ALA A 401 -17.90 6.47 -24.04
CA ALA A 401 -19.36 6.36 -24.22
C ALA A 401 -20.14 6.04 -22.94
N VAL A 402 -19.44 5.85 -21.81
CA VAL A 402 -19.98 5.55 -20.46
C VAL A 402 -19.12 6.24 -19.40
N ASP A 403 -19.64 6.38 -18.18
CA ASP A 403 -18.87 6.89 -17.03
C ASP A 403 -17.67 5.94 -16.75
N GLY A 404 -16.51 6.47 -16.35
CA GLY A 404 -15.28 5.70 -16.05
C GLY A 404 -14.54 5.12 -17.26
N ALA A 405 -14.95 5.46 -18.49
CA ALA A 405 -14.43 4.78 -19.68
C ALA A 405 -12.94 5.01 -19.99
N LEU A 406 -12.26 5.99 -19.39
CA LEU A 406 -10.87 6.33 -19.75
C LEU A 406 -9.79 5.80 -18.79
N GLY A 407 -10.17 4.96 -17.82
CA GLY A 407 -9.26 4.50 -16.77
C GLY A 407 -8.82 5.64 -15.86
N THR A 408 -7.71 5.45 -15.14
CA THR A 408 -7.23 6.38 -14.10
C THR A 408 -6.06 7.27 -14.55
N GLY A 409 -5.48 7.00 -15.71
CA GLY A 409 -4.29 7.71 -16.20
C GLY A 409 -4.59 9.02 -16.95
N ASP A 410 -3.53 9.82 -17.14
CA ASP A 410 -3.58 11.09 -17.87
C ASP A 410 -4.12 10.95 -19.31
N VAL A 411 -4.79 11.99 -19.80
CA VAL A 411 -5.38 12.02 -21.14
C VAL A 411 -4.67 13.05 -22.02
N THR A 412 -4.15 12.63 -23.16
CA THR A 412 -3.48 13.51 -24.14
C THR A 412 -4.26 13.55 -25.45
N VAL A 413 -4.51 14.76 -25.95
CA VAL A 413 -5.14 15.02 -27.25
C VAL A 413 -4.19 15.82 -28.12
N SER A 414 -3.72 15.22 -29.22
CA SER A 414 -2.75 15.84 -30.13
C SER A 414 -3.36 16.92 -31.03
N GLU A 415 -2.53 17.64 -31.81
CA GLU A 415 -2.94 18.75 -32.70
C GLU A 415 -4.04 18.43 -33.72
N THR A 416 -4.29 17.15 -33.99
CA THR A 416 -5.38 16.70 -34.89
C THR A 416 -6.20 15.57 -34.27
N GLY A 417 -6.00 15.31 -32.98
CA GLY A 417 -6.74 14.32 -32.23
C GLY A 417 -8.09 14.87 -31.77
N THR A 418 -9.00 13.96 -31.42
CA THR A 418 -10.28 14.32 -30.81
C THR A 418 -10.57 13.40 -29.64
N LEU A 419 -10.91 13.97 -28.49
CA LEU A 419 -11.54 13.25 -27.39
C LEU A 419 -13.03 13.58 -27.39
N HIS A 420 -13.90 12.57 -27.38
CA HIS A 420 -15.36 12.72 -27.37
C HIS A 420 -15.94 12.02 -26.14
N LEU A 421 -16.55 12.79 -25.24
CA LEU A 421 -17.20 12.29 -24.03
C LEU A 421 -18.71 12.31 -24.23
N THR A 422 -19.39 11.19 -24.02
CA THR A 422 -20.85 11.09 -24.23
C THR A 422 -21.45 9.88 -23.52
N GLY A 423 -22.78 9.84 -23.37
CA GLY A 423 -23.52 8.62 -22.96
C GLY A 423 -23.43 8.25 -21.48
N GLY A 424 -22.54 8.86 -20.71
CA GLY A 424 -22.43 8.74 -19.25
C GLY A 424 -23.62 9.37 -18.51
N THR A 425 -23.94 8.82 -17.35
CA THR A 425 -25.10 9.20 -16.53
C THR A 425 -24.74 10.13 -15.39
N THR A 426 -23.53 10.01 -14.84
CA THR A 426 -22.97 10.93 -13.82
C THR A 426 -22.11 12.01 -14.45
N HIS A 427 -21.66 11.78 -15.69
CA HIS A 427 -20.72 12.62 -16.45
C HIS A 427 -19.30 12.60 -15.87
N ASP A 428 -18.93 11.45 -15.32
CA ASP A 428 -17.64 11.19 -14.69
C ASP A 428 -16.85 10.28 -15.64
N TYR A 429 -16.23 10.85 -16.67
CA TYR A 429 -15.61 10.07 -17.76
C TYR A 429 -14.09 9.96 -17.61
N ILE A 430 -13.48 11.03 -17.08
CA ILE A 430 -12.05 11.17 -16.84
C ILE A 430 -11.85 11.13 -15.32
N ASP A 431 -10.82 10.42 -14.86
CA ASP A 431 -10.50 10.36 -13.44
C ASP A 431 -10.20 11.75 -12.83
N ASP A 432 -10.72 12.02 -11.63
CA ASP A 432 -10.57 13.28 -10.90
C ASP A 432 -9.11 13.67 -10.63
N SER A 433 -8.18 12.72 -10.66
CA SER A 433 -6.74 12.97 -10.50
C SER A 433 -6.00 13.21 -11.83
N ALA A 434 -6.63 12.88 -12.97
CA ALA A 434 -5.97 12.87 -14.28
C ALA A 434 -5.70 14.28 -14.82
N THR A 435 -4.55 14.44 -15.47
CA THR A 435 -4.22 15.61 -16.26
C THR A 435 -4.69 15.44 -17.70
N VAL A 436 -5.47 16.40 -18.20
CA VAL A 436 -5.86 16.49 -19.61
C VAL A 436 -4.91 17.44 -20.35
N ASN A 437 -4.18 16.94 -21.35
CA ASN A 437 -3.28 17.73 -22.19
C ASN A 437 -3.84 17.91 -23.60
N LEU A 438 -4.31 19.11 -23.92
CA LEU A 438 -4.91 19.48 -25.20
C LEU A 438 -3.91 20.30 -26.03
N ALA A 439 -3.32 19.68 -27.04
CA ALA A 439 -2.34 20.32 -27.92
C ALA A 439 -2.99 21.27 -28.95
N PRO A 440 -2.23 22.18 -29.59
CA PRO A 440 -2.76 23.17 -30.53
C PRO A 440 -3.55 22.55 -31.69
N GLY A 441 -4.85 22.80 -31.72
CA GLY A 441 -5.77 22.27 -32.75
C GLY A 441 -6.41 20.92 -32.43
N GLY A 442 -6.01 20.27 -31.33
CA GLY A 442 -6.76 19.14 -30.78
C GLY A 442 -8.17 19.57 -30.36
N VAL A 443 -9.12 18.63 -30.42
CA VAL A 443 -10.53 18.90 -30.13
C VAL A 443 -10.99 18.07 -28.94
N LEU A 444 -11.67 18.72 -28.01
CA LEU A 444 -12.36 18.10 -26.88
C LEU A 444 -13.87 18.30 -27.06
N ASN A 445 -14.60 17.24 -27.37
CA ASN A 445 -16.04 17.27 -27.58
C ASN A 445 -16.77 16.76 -26.33
N LEU A 446 -17.36 17.67 -25.57
CA LEU A 446 -18.12 17.42 -24.34
C LEU A 446 -19.61 17.27 -24.67
N ASP A 447 -19.97 16.16 -25.32
CA ASP A 447 -21.32 15.87 -25.81
C ASP A 447 -22.21 15.26 -24.72
N PHE A 448 -22.35 16.03 -23.64
CA PHE A 448 -23.21 15.75 -22.49
C PHE A 448 -23.68 17.07 -21.85
N THR A 449 -24.64 17.02 -20.93
CA THR A 449 -25.07 18.21 -20.17
C THR A 449 -24.69 18.04 -18.70
N GLY A 450 -23.63 18.71 -18.26
CA GLY A 450 -23.11 18.56 -16.91
C GLY A 450 -21.68 19.04 -16.81
N THR A 451 -20.99 18.56 -15.78
CA THR A 451 -19.59 18.88 -15.53
C THR A 451 -18.85 17.60 -15.20
N ASP A 452 -17.69 17.42 -15.82
CA ASP A 452 -16.72 16.36 -15.52
C ASP A 452 -15.52 17.01 -14.80
N MET A 453 -15.00 16.37 -13.75
CA MET A 453 -13.95 16.91 -12.90
C MET A 453 -12.62 16.25 -13.26
N ILE A 454 -11.53 17.01 -13.23
CA ILE A 454 -10.20 16.53 -13.62
C ILE A 454 -9.14 17.10 -12.69
N GLY A 455 -7.95 16.49 -12.65
CA GLY A 455 -6.85 16.95 -11.79
C GLY A 455 -6.16 18.22 -12.32
N ALA A 456 -5.98 18.32 -13.64
CA ALA A 456 -5.40 19.50 -14.28
C ALA A 456 -5.73 19.54 -15.78
N LEU A 457 -5.70 20.73 -16.38
CA LEU A 457 -5.81 20.92 -17.83
C LEU A 457 -4.58 21.67 -18.35
N LEU A 458 -3.92 21.15 -19.38
CA LEU A 458 -2.90 21.87 -20.15
C LEU A 458 -3.49 22.23 -21.51
N MET A 459 -3.59 23.52 -21.80
CA MET A 459 -3.99 24.07 -23.09
C MET A 459 -2.75 24.52 -23.84
N ASP A 460 -2.48 23.91 -24.98
CA ASP A 460 -1.34 24.23 -25.86
C ASP A 460 0.01 24.20 -25.12
N GLY A 461 0.17 23.22 -24.22
CA GLY A 461 1.35 23.05 -23.37
C GLY A 461 1.48 24.06 -22.23
N THR A 462 0.44 24.86 -21.97
CA THR A 462 0.37 25.79 -20.83
C THR A 462 -0.70 25.32 -19.86
N LEU A 463 -0.39 25.29 -18.57
CA LEU A 463 -1.38 24.97 -17.53
C LEU A 463 -2.54 25.98 -17.61
N ALA A 464 -3.76 25.45 -17.71
CA ALA A 464 -4.99 26.21 -17.78
C ALA A 464 -5.34 26.83 -16.42
N ASP A 465 -6.00 27.98 -16.44
CA ASP A 465 -6.55 28.59 -15.24
C ASP A 465 -7.68 27.74 -14.67
N ALA A 466 -7.85 27.78 -13.36
CA ALA A 466 -8.89 27.03 -12.67
C ALA A 466 -10.28 27.62 -12.85
N GLY A 467 -11.28 26.76 -13.02
CA GLY A 467 -12.66 27.12 -13.28
C GLY A 467 -13.32 26.15 -14.26
N THR A 468 -14.53 26.49 -14.69
CA THR A 468 -15.21 25.73 -15.74
C THR A 468 -14.65 26.06 -17.12
N TRP A 469 -14.29 25.03 -17.88
CA TRP A 469 -13.87 25.11 -19.28
C TRP A 469 -14.94 24.53 -20.19
N GLY A 470 -15.33 25.28 -21.22
CA GLY A 470 -16.38 24.88 -22.15
C GLY A 470 -16.22 25.47 -23.54
N ALA A 471 -17.16 25.13 -24.43
CA ALA A 471 -17.17 25.64 -25.80
C ALA A 471 -17.44 27.16 -25.86
N VAL A 472 -17.01 27.82 -26.95
CA VAL A 472 -17.31 29.25 -27.19
C VAL A 472 -18.81 29.53 -27.20
N GLY A 473 -19.26 30.42 -26.30
CA GLY A 473 -20.65 30.76 -26.07
C GLY A 473 -21.41 29.83 -25.12
N SER A 474 -20.73 28.89 -24.45
CA SER A 474 -21.32 28.00 -23.44
C SER A 474 -21.67 28.74 -22.13
N GLY A 475 -20.96 29.82 -21.81
CA GLY A 475 -21.07 30.52 -20.53
C GLY A 475 -20.17 29.97 -19.42
N ALA A 476 -19.20 29.12 -19.76
CA ALA A 476 -18.12 28.69 -18.88
C ALA A 476 -17.23 29.86 -18.42
N ASP A 477 -16.48 29.68 -17.32
CA ASP A 477 -15.49 30.66 -16.85
C ASP A 477 -14.42 30.93 -17.92
N PHE A 478 -14.01 29.85 -18.61
CA PHE A 478 -13.08 29.88 -19.72
C PHE A 478 -13.69 29.17 -20.93
N GLU A 479 -13.66 29.85 -22.07
CA GLU A 479 -14.19 29.32 -23.33
C GLU A 479 -13.07 29.12 -24.34
N SER A 480 -13.05 27.98 -25.03
CA SER A 480 -12.05 27.67 -26.05
C SER A 480 -12.69 27.20 -27.35
N GLU A 481 -12.07 27.55 -28.49
CA GLU A 481 -12.44 27.03 -29.81
C GLU A 481 -12.06 25.55 -29.99
N GLN A 482 -11.19 25.02 -29.11
CA GLN A 482 -10.81 23.60 -29.09
C GLN A 482 -11.82 22.74 -28.30
N ILE A 483 -12.76 23.35 -27.58
CA ILE A 483 -13.80 22.64 -26.84
C ILE A 483 -15.13 22.79 -27.58
N GLU A 484 -15.83 21.68 -27.77
CA GLU A 484 -17.15 21.59 -28.40
C GLU A 484 -18.14 20.91 -27.44
N GLY A 485 -19.44 20.98 -27.73
CA GLY A 485 -20.49 20.36 -26.92
C GLY A 485 -21.15 21.27 -25.88
N GLU A 486 -22.04 20.70 -25.07
CA GLU A 486 -22.82 21.40 -24.03
C GLU A 486 -22.25 21.24 -22.62
N GLY A 487 -21.29 20.33 -22.42
CA GLY A 487 -20.70 20.01 -21.11
C GLY A 487 -19.57 20.95 -20.71
N TYR A 488 -19.08 20.76 -19.49
CA TYR A 488 -17.96 21.50 -18.92
C TYR A 488 -16.89 20.56 -18.36
N LEU A 489 -15.62 20.92 -18.47
CA LEU A 489 -14.57 20.40 -17.59
C LEU A 489 -14.41 21.34 -16.40
N GLN A 490 -14.34 20.80 -15.19
CA GLN A 490 -13.98 21.55 -13.99
C GLN A 490 -12.49 21.36 -13.71
N VAL A 491 -11.72 22.43 -13.91
CA VAL A 491 -10.29 22.45 -13.57
C VAL A 491 -10.14 23.00 -12.15
N PRO A 492 -9.51 22.26 -11.22
CA PRO A 492 -9.28 22.72 -9.86
C PRO A 492 -8.28 23.87 -9.83
N GLY A 493 -8.40 24.71 -8.80
CA GLY A 493 -7.45 25.77 -8.46
C GLY A 493 -6.01 25.29 -8.50
N ALA A 494 -5.11 25.96 -9.23
CA ALA A 494 -3.74 26.05 -8.72
C ALA A 494 -3.87 26.79 -7.38
N GLY A 495 -3.66 26.08 -6.27
CA GLY A 495 -3.89 26.61 -4.93
C GLY A 495 -3.42 28.05 -4.79
N ILE A 496 -4.29 28.93 -4.32
CA ILE A 496 -3.97 30.33 -4.14
C ILE A 496 -3.13 30.47 -2.87
N ASP A 497 -2.05 31.24 -2.95
CA ASP A 497 -1.28 31.65 -1.78
C ASP A 497 -2.03 32.77 -1.02
N HIS A 498 -2.54 32.45 0.16
CA HIS A 498 -3.11 33.40 1.12
C HIS A 498 -2.02 33.90 2.06
N ILE A 499 -1.71 35.19 2.02
CA ILE A 499 -0.73 35.78 2.96
C ILE A 499 -1.37 35.99 4.33
N VAL A 500 -0.85 35.30 5.35
CA VAL A 500 -1.29 35.43 6.74
C VAL A 500 -0.36 36.38 7.49
N ASN A 501 -0.64 37.68 7.40
CA ASN A 501 0.12 38.75 8.06
C ASN A 501 0.23 38.52 9.59
N ARG A 502 1.32 39.02 10.20
CA ARG A 502 1.63 38.82 11.63
C ARG A 502 0.56 39.27 12.63
N ASP A 503 -0.32 40.20 12.26
CA ASP A 503 -1.40 40.72 13.11
C ASP A 503 -2.68 39.87 13.06
N LYS A 504 -2.78 38.92 12.13
CA LYS A 504 -3.90 37.99 12.02
C LYS A 504 -3.90 37.05 13.23
N ARG A 505 -5.00 37.07 14.00
CA ARG A 505 -5.24 36.19 15.17
C ARG A 505 -6.23 35.06 14.91
N VAL A 506 -7.06 35.20 13.89
CA VAL A 506 -7.98 34.16 13.43
C VAL A 506 -7.95 34.17 11.92
N PHE A 507 -7.70 33.02 11.29
CA PHE A 507 -7.89 32.80 9.85
C PHE A 507 -9.06 31.84 9.70
N ASP A 508 -10.16 32.33 9.13
CA ASP A 508 -11.39 31.55 8.95
C ASP A 508 -11.55 31.26 7.45
N GLY A 509 -11.40 30.00 7.06
CA GLY A 509 -11.37 29.57 5.66
C GLY A 509 -12.61 29.97 4.86
N GLU A 510 -13.79 29.92 5.49
CA GLU A 510 -15.04 30.38 4.86
C GLU A 510 -15.06 31.90 4.61
N VAL A 511 -14.44 32.68 5.50
CA VAL A 511 -14.40 34.15 5.41
C VAL A 511 -13.34 34.60 4.41
N GLU A 512 -12.19 33.94 4.42
CA GLU A 512 -11.05 34.27 3.55
C GLU A 512 -11.16 33.60 2.17
N GLY A 513 -12.10 32.67 1.99
CA GLY A 513 -12.34 31.97 0.73
C GLY A 513 -11.25 30.95 0.41
N ALA A 514 -10.69 30.28 1.41
CA ALA A 514 -9.73 29.20 1.21
C ALA A 514 -10.42 27.97 0.61
N GLN A 515 -9.79 27.33 -0.36
CA GLN A 515 -10.28 26.17 -1.10
C GLN A 515 -9.27 25.02 -1.06
N PRO A 516 -9.67 23.77 -1.38
CA PRO A 516 -8.73 22.66 -1.55
C PRO A 516 -7.55 23.02 -2.46
N GLY A 517 -6.35 22.62 -2.04
CA GLY A 517 -5.08 22.91 -2.72
C GLY A 517 -4.43 24.25 -2.33
N ASP A 518 -5.16 25.17 -1.69
CA ASP A 518 -4.64 26.48 -1.31
C ASP A 518 -3.48 26.40 -0.31
N ARG A 519 -2.63 27.43 -0.31
CA ARG A 519 -1.53 27.59 0.63
C ARG A 519 -1.73 28.80 1.51
N LEU A 520 -1.51 28.68 2.80
CA LEU A 520 -1.52 29.80 3.75
C LEU A 520 -0.07 30.13 4.13
N LEU A 521 0.46 31.20 3.55
CA LEU A 521 1.83 31.66 3.76
C LEU A 521 1.91 32.51 5.04
N LEU A 522 2.53 31.96 6.07
CA LEU A 522 2.73 32.64 7.35
C LEU A 522 3.95 33.56 7.25
N GLU A 523 3.73 34.87 7.27
CA GLU A 523 4.82 35.85 7.26
C GLU A 523 5.78 35.61 8.44
N ALA A 524 7.06 35.34 8.15
CA ALA A 524 8.12 35.10 9.14
C ALA A 524 8.17 36.18 10.23
N GLY A 525 8.57 35.82 11.45
CA GLY A 525 8.72 36.71 12.59
C GLY A 525 7.78 36.39 13.76
N GLU A 526 7.94 37.16 14.84
CA GLU A 526 7.15 37.04 16.07
C GLU A 526 5.70 37.50 15.84
N ARG A 527 4.74 36.68 16.30
CA ARG A 527 3.32 36.96 16.25
C ARG A 527 2.57 36.40 17.45
N ALA A 528 1.41 36.99 17.73
CA ALA A 528 0.52 36.49 18.77
C ALA A 528 -0.08 35.13 18.37
N ALA A 529 -0.64 34.41 19.34
CA ALA A 529 -1.36 33.16 19.08
C ALA A 529 -2.46 33.32 18.00
N ILE A 530 -2.67 32.25 17.23
CA ILE A 530 -3.60 32.18 16.10
C ILE A 530 -4.55 30.99 16.18
N THR A 531 -5.77 31.18 15.67
CA THR A 531 -6.72 30.09 15.38
C THR A 531 -6.97 30.00 13.87
N PHE A 532 -6.75 28.84 13.28
CA PHE A 532 -7.23 28.45 11.96
C PHE A 532 -8.59 27.77 12.13
N ARG A 533 -9.60 28.21 11.38
CA ARG A 533 -10.95 27.69 11.49
C ARG A 533 -11.57 27.44 10.12
N ASN A 534 -12.40 26.41 10.00
CA ASN A 534 -13.20 26.12 8.79
C ASN A 534 -12.32 26.01 7.52
N LEU A 535 -11.15 25.37 7.64
CA LEU A 535 -10.32 25.04 6.49
C LEU A 535 -10.66 23.63 6.03
N HIS A 536 -11.11 23.48 4.79
CA HIS A 536 -11.54 22.20 4.24
C HIS A 536 -10.83 21.97 2.92
N GLY A 537 -9.74 21.21 2.96
CA GLY A 537 -9.11 20.65 1.77
C GLY A 537 -9.79 19.35 1.30
N SER A 538 -9.15 18.65 0.37
CA SER A 538 -9.48 17.28 0.00
C SER A 538 -8.25 16.38 0.18
N GLU A 539 -8.42 15.06 0.09
CA GLU A 539 -7.31 14.11 0.13
C GLU A 539 -6.28 14.35 -0.98
N ALA A 540 -6.74 14.55 -2.23
CA ALA A 540 -5.87 14.87 -3.36
C ALA A 540 -5.25 16.27 -3.26
N HIS A 541 -5.96 17.22 -2.65
CA HIS A 541 -5.56 18.63 -2.57
C HIS A 541 -5.76 19.20 -1.16
N PRO A 542 -4.87 18.86 -0.19
CA PRO A 542 -4.95 19.41 1.16
C PRO A 542 -4.61 20.90 1.15
N ILE A 543 -5.12 21.64 2.14
CA ILE A 543 -4.69 23.02 2.38
C ILE A 543 -3.36 23.00 3.14
N VAL A 544 -2.34 23.68 2.62
CA VAL A 544 -1.00 23.69 3.22
C VAL A 544 -0.70 25.03 3.88
N ILE A 545 -0.54 25.02 5.20
CA ILE A 545 -0.14 26.17 5.99
C ILE A 545 1.36 26.09 6.25
N VAL A 546 2.13 27.10 5.81
CA VAL A 546 3.58 27.02 5.78
C VAL A 546 4.24 28.36 6.11
N ASN A 547 5.38 28.35 6.79
CA ASN A 547 6.17 29.55 7.04
C ASN A 547 6.74 30.15 5.74
N ASP A 548 6.73 31.48 5.61
CA ASP A 548 7.20 32.17 4.42
C ASP A 548 8.22 33.26 4.77
N GLY A 549 9.35 33.25 4.06
CA GLY A 549 10.44 34.21 4.24
C GLY A 549 11.30 34.02 5.50
N GLY A 550 11.17 32.88 6.21
CA GLY A 550 11.98 32.54 7.40
C GLY A 550 11.18 31.88 8.52
N ARG A 551 11.73 31.91 9.75
CA ARG A 551 11.08 31.32 10.94
C ARG A 551 9.88 32.14 11.41
N VAL A 552 8.78 31.48 11.76
CA VAL A 552 7.57 32.07 12.37
C VAL A 552 7.51 31.65 13.83
N THR A 553 7.33 32.61 14.74
CA THR A 553 7.22 32.33 16.18
C THR A 553 5.88 32.81 16.71
N PHE A 554 5.05 31.87 17.16
CA PHE A 554 3.81 32.13 17.88
C PHE A 554 4.08 32.18 19.38
N SER A 555 3.84 33.35 19.99
CA SER A 555 3.98 33.54 21.43
C SER A 555 2.78 34.27 22.04
N GLY A 556 2.38 33.90 23.26
CA GLY A 556 1.26 34.54 23.96
C GLY A 556 0.66 33.64 25.02
N THR A 557 -0.21 34.18 25.89
CA THR A 557 -0.80 33.45 27.02
C THR A 557 -2.21 32.92 26.73
N ASP A 558 -2.58 32.75 25.47
CA ASP A 558 -3.89 32.22 25.06
C ASP A 558 -3.98 30.70 25.37
N PHE A 559 -5.13 30.09 25.09
CA PHE A 559 -5.35 28.66 25.31
C PHE A 559 -4.33 27.80 24.55
N ALA A 560 -4.14 28.10 23.26
CA ALA A 560 -3.10 27.51 22.42
C ALA A 560 -2.26 28.60 21.75
N ALA A 561 -1.01 28.32 21.38
CA ALA A 561 -0.24 29.21 20.50
C ALA A 561 -0.74 29.10 19.05
N VAL A 562 -1.09 27.89 18.62
CA VAL A 562 -1.78 27.61 17.35
C VAL A 562 -2.97 26.69 17.62
N ALA A 563 -4.15 27.02 17.09
CA ALA A 563 -5.35 26.19 17.20
C ALA A 563 -5.96 25.91 15.82
N PHE A 564 -6.50 24.70 15.64
CA PHE A 564 -7.32 24.28 14.51
C PHE A 564 -8.72 23.94 15.01
N GLU A 565 -9.72 24.61 14.47
CA GLU A 565 -11.13 24.44 14.83
C GLU A 565 -11.95 24.12 13.58
N ASN A 566 -12.62 22.96 13.57
CA ASN A 566 -13.47 22.53 12.45
C ASN A 566 -12.71 22.52 11.11
N CYS A 567 -11.54 21.89 11.06
CA CYS A 567 -10.71 21.79 9.84
C CYS A 567 -10.63 20.35 9.31
N SER A 568 -10.52 20.16 7.99
CA SER A 568 -10.30 18.86 7.35
C SER A 568 -9.27 18.94 6.22
N HIS A 569 -8.43 17.92 6.07
CA HIS A 569 -7.37 17.81 5.04
C HIS A 569 -6.44 19.02 5.05
N VAL A 570 -5.74 19.22 6.16
CA VAL A 570 -4.82 20.34 6.38
C VAL A 570 -3.44 19.83 6.75
N ARG A 571 -2.41 20.38 6.11
CA ARG A 571 -1.02 20.20 6.53
C ARG A 571 -0.45 21.49 7.11
N PHE A 572 0.07 21.44 8.33
CA PHE A 572 0.75 22.55 9.00
C PHE A 572 2.24 22.25 9.12
N THR A 573 3.04 22.92 8.30
CA THR A 573 4.45 22.54 8.07
C THR A 573 5.44 23.69 8.27
N GLY A 574 6.53 23.41 8.98
CA GLY A 574 7.67 24.32 9.14
C GLY A 574 8.71 24.25 8.02
N THR A 575 8.42 23.61 6.89
CA THR A 575 9.38 23.34 5.81
C THR A 575 9.59 24.49 4.82
N GLY A 576 8.90 25.62 4.97
CA GLY A 576 8.90 26.71 4.00
C GLY A 576 10.21 27.51 3.87
N SER A 577 11.24 27.15 4.66
CA SER A 577 12.58 27.70 4.53
C SER A 577 13.64 26.64 4.81
N SER A 578 14.54 26.42 3.86
CA SER A 578 15.67 25.50 4.02
C SER A 578 16.67 25.90 5.11
N ASP A 579 16.64 27.16 5.56
CA ASP A 579 17.53 27.67 6.60
C ASP A 579 17.12 27.20 8.00
N TYR A 580 15.90 26.67 8.16
CA TYR A 580 15.32 26.27 9.43
C TYR A 580 14.67 24.90 9.30
N PHE A 581 15.25 23.88 9.96
CA PHE A 581 14.61 22.57 10.04
C PHE A 581 13.26 22.65 10.78
N TYR A 582 13.20 23.43 11.86
CA TYR A 582 11.94 23.79 12.51
C TYR A 582 11.56 25.24 12.17
N GLY A 583 10.86 25.44 11.05
CA GLY A 583 10.49 26.77 10.56
C GLY A 583 9.36 27.44 11.34
N ILE A 584 8.62 26.69 12.15
CA ILE A 584 7.55 27.22 13.00
C ILE A 584 7.86 26.91 14.47
N GLU A 585 7.76 27.93 15.31
CA GLU A 585 7.89 27.84 16.76
C GLU A 585 6.58 28.22 17.45
N ALA A 586 6.15 27.44 18.44
CA ALA A 586 4.98 27.68 19.27
C ALA A 586 5.36 27.67 20.77
N THR A 587 5.20 28.81 21.46
CA THR A 587 5.68 28.94 22.84
C THR A 587 4.84 29.86 23.74
N GLY A 588 4.97 29.69 25.06
CA GLY A 588 4.47 30.61 26.08
C GLY A 588 2.96 30.56 26.37
N SER A 589 2.23 29.66 25.72
CA SER A 589 0.79 29.49 25.87
C SER A 589 0.38 29.00 27.25
N SER A 590 -0.85 29.36 27.63
CA SER A 590 -1.35 29.03 28.96
C SER A 590 -1.73 27.56 29.13
N THR A 591 -1.89 26.81 28.03
CA THR A 591 -2.29 25.40 28.07
C THR A 591 -1.60 24.59 26.98
N MET A 592 -1.87 24.83 25.69
CA MET A 592 -1.41 24.01 24.57
C MET A 592 -0.40 24.72 23.68
N GLY A 593 0.63 24.06 23.15
CA GLY A 593 1.42 24.63 22.05
C GLY A 593 0.59 24.70 20.77
N ILE A 594 0.27 23.52 20.23
CA ILE A 594 -0.60 23.33 19.08
C ILE A 594 -1.83 22.52 19.51
N ALA A 595 -3.03 22.97 19.14
CA ALA A 595 -4.28 22.28 19.45
C ALA A 595 -5.07 21.98 18.18
N VAL A 596 -5.31 20.70 17.89
CA VAL A 596 -6.22 20.21 16.86
C VAL A 596 -7.52 19.78 17.54
N HIS A 597 -8.58 20.58 17.43
CA HIS A 597 -9.81 20.38 18.20
C HIS A 597 -11.06 20.86 17.46
N GLU A 598 -12.20 20.87 18.15
CA GLU A 598 -13.50 21.29 17.61
C GLU A 598 -13.85 20.62 16.27
N PHE A 599 -13.85 19.28 16.24
CA PHE A 599 -14.17 18.44 15.07
C PHE A 599 -13.18 18.51 13.91
N SER A 600 -11.94 18.92 14.16
CA SER A 600 -10.89 18.84 13.14
C SER A 600 -10.47 17.38 12.87
N THR A 601 -10.16 17.02 11.63
CA THR A 601 -9.80 15.67 11.16
C THR A 601 -8.83 15.76 9.97
N ASN A 602 -8.10 14.69 9.64
CA ASN A 602 -7.15 14.63 8.52
C ASN A 602 -6.16 15.81 8.59
N VAL A 603 -5.44 15.90 9.71
CA VAL A 603 -4.49 16.99 9.99
C VAL A 603 -3.09 16.43 10.16
N GLU A 604 -2.17 16.93 9.33
CA GLU A 604 -0.73 16.68 9.42
C GLU A 604 -0.03 17.88 10.07
N VAL A 605 0.84 17.62 11.06
CA VAL A 605 1.69 18.64 11.71
C VAL A 605 3.15 18.20 11.66
N ASP A 606 3.98 19.01 11.00
CA ASP A 606 5.39 18.68 10.80
C ASP A 606 6.37 19.85 10.89
N HIS A 607 7.62 19.53 11.26
CA HIS A 607 8.72 20.50 11.33
C HIS A 607 8.43 21.71 12.25
N CYS A 608 7.70 21.47 13.35
CA CYS A 608 7.38 22.47 14.36
C CYS A 608 8.24 22.29 15.63
N GLU A 609 8.65 23.40 16.23
CA GLU A 609 9.28 23.49 17.56
C GLU A 609 8.26 24.00 18.59
N VAL A 610 8.01 23.23 19.65
CA VAL A 610 6.99 23.56 20.67
C VAL A 610 7.61 23.50 22.06
N HIS A 611 7.55 24.60 22.81
CA HIS A 611 8.14 24.65 24.15
C HIS A 611 7.58 25.70 25.09
N GLY A 612 7.88 25.57 26.39
CA GLY A 612 7.54 26.60 27.38
C GLY A 612 6.03 26.79 27.56
N VAL A 613 5.25 25.71 27.39
CA VAL A 613 3.78 25.69 27.53
C VAL A 613 3.38 24.94 28.80
N ASN A 614 2.23 25.28 29.39
CA ASN A 614 1.91 24.81 30.74
C ASN A 614 1.29 23.39 30.81
N PHE A 615 0.65 22.91 29.75
CA PHE A 615 -0.01 21.60 29.74
C PHE A 615 0.45 20.74 28.57
N ALA A 616 -0.19 20.73 27.40
CA ALA A 616 0.25 19.85 26.30
C ALA A 616 1.15 20.59 25.29
N GLY A 617 2.20 19.95 24.79
CA GLY A 617 2.94 20.46 23.63
C GLY A 617 2.02 20.47 22.40
N ILE A 618 1.61 19.29 21.95
CA ILE A 618 0.63 19.12 20.87
C ILE A 618 -0.55 18.31 21.40
N MET A 619 -1.76 18.84 21.24
CA MET A 619 -3.01 18.16 21.59
C MET A 619 -3.84 17.93 20.33
N ALA A 620 -4.35 16.71 20.13
CA ALA A 620 -5.33 16.42 19.09
C ALA A 620 -6.52 15.66 19.66
N LYS A 621 -7.62 16.37 19.91
CA LYS A 621 -8.91 15.82 20.35
C LYS A 621 -10.00 16.87 20.36
N THR A 622 -11.23 16.44 20.14
CA THR A 622 -12.44 17.16 20.56
C THR A 622 -12.89 16.70 21.95
N ASP A 623 -13.14 17.62 22.87
CA ASP A 623 -13.68 17.27 24.19
C ASP A 623 -15.14 16.80 24.10
N PRO A 624 -15.56 15.79 24.89
CA PRO A 624 -16.95 15.33 24.90
C PRO A 624 -17.95 16.43 25.26
N LYS A 625 -19.02 16.54 24.48
CA LYS A 625 -20.07 17.58 24.61
C LYS A 625 -21.38 16.98 25.14
N CYS A 626 -22.17 17.76 25.88
CA CYS A 626 -23.45 17.29 26.44
C CYS A 626 -24.50 16.94 25.37
N ASP A 627 -24.36 17.48 24.16
CA ASP A 627 -25.23 17.17 23.02
C ASP A 627 -24.82 15.89 22.29
N LEU A 628 -23.79 15.20 22.77
CA LEU A 628 -23.23 13.95 22.25
C LEU A 628 -22.55 14.07 20.88
N SER A 629 -22.47 15.28 20.30
CA SER A 629 -21.89 15.49 18.97
C SER A 629 -20.43 15.04 18.86
N ALA A 630 -19.65 15.19 19.95
CA ALA A 630 -18.25 14.75 20.04
C ALA A 630 -18.08 13.36 20.68
N ASN A 631 -19.17 12.60 20.84
CA ASN A 631 -19.06 11.21 21.27
C ASN A 631 -18.65 10.32 20.09
N ARG A 632 -18.06 9.16 20.42
CA ARG A 632 -17.97 8.07 19.45
C ARG A 632 -19.35 7.72 18.92
N ASP A 633 -19.38 7.25 17.67
CA ASP A 633 -20.56 7.06 16.82
C ASP A 633 -21.07 8.34 16.12
N ASN A 634 -20.70 9.53 16.59
CA ASN A 634 -21.08 10.80 15.92
C ASN A 634 -19.90 11.52 15.25
N PHE A 635 -18.69 11.30 15.76
CA PHE A 635 -17.47 11.87 15.20
C PHE A 635 -16.34 10.86 15.33
N VAL A 636 -15.50 10.82 14.30
CA VAL A 636 -14.22 10.13 14.25
C VAL A 636 -13.19 11.14 13.76
N MET A 637 -12.05 11.21 14.43
CA MET A 637 -10.91 12.02 14.00
C MET A 637 -9.97 11.11 13.21
N TYR A 638 -10.03 11.20 11.89
CA TYR A 638 -9.20 10.44 10.95
C TYR A 638 -7.83 11.10 10.77
N ASP A 639 -6.83 10.30 10.37
CA ASP A 639 -5.54 10.71 9.83
C ASP A 639 -4.88 11.87 10.59
N THR A 640 -4.66 11.65 11.89
CA THR A 640 -3.89 12.59 12.72
C THR A 640 -2.42 12.22 12.63
N VAL A 641 -1.67 12.96 11.82
CA VAL A 641 -0.28 12.66 11.48
C VAL A 641 0.66 13.71 12.08
N LEU A 642 1.52 13.29 13.01
CA LEU A 642 2.42 14.17 13.75
C LEU A 642 3.86 13.69 13.58
N HIS A 643 4.69 14.43 12.84
CA HIS A 643 6.06 13.98 12.60
C HIS A 643 7.13 15.05 12.45
N HIS A 644 8.38 14.68 12.71
CA HIS A 644 9.53 15.59 12.58
C HIS A 644 9.38 16.86 13.44
N ASN A 645 8.71 16.77 14.60
CA ASN A 645 8.55 17.89 15.51
C ASN A 645 9.54 17.80 16.69
N LEU A 646 9.87 18.95 17.27
CA LEU A 646 10.63 19.08 18.51
C LEU A 646 9.72 19.64 19.60
N VAL A 647 9.44 18.85 20.63
CA VAL A 647 8.58 19.24 21.76
C VAL A 647 9.37 19.15 23.06
N TYR A 648 9.58 20.29 23.74
CA TYR A 648 10.39 20.28 24.96
C TYR A 648 9.99 21.32 26.01
N GLU A 649 10.43 21.14 27.26
CA GLU A 649 10.12 22.05 28.37
C GLU A 649 8.61 22.32 28.51
N VAL A 650 7.83 21.23 28.56
CA VAL A 650 6.37 21.26 28.65
C VAL A 650 5.92 20.95 30.08
N GLY A 651 4.97 21.71 30.62
CA GLY A 651 4.49 21.55 31.99
C GLY A 651 3.63 20.30 32.23
N GLY A 652 2.90 19.85 31.21
CA GLY A 652 2.09 18.62 31.19
C GLY A 652 2.69 17.55 30.27
N GLU A 653 1.86 16.95 29.42
CA GLU A 653 2.26 15.96 28.42
C GLU A 653 2.94 16.59 27.18
N GLY A 654 3.93 15.93 26.59
CA GLY A 654 4.49 16.39 25.30
C GLY A 654 3.45 16.32 24.18
N PHE A 655 2.93 15.12 23.94
CA PHE A 655 1.80 14.87 23.05
C PHE A 655 0.60 14.35 23.85
N TYR A 656 -0.58 14.93 23.62
CA TYR A 656 -1.84 14.47 24.20
C TYR A 656 -2.88 14.24 23.11
N ILE A 657 -2.91 13.01 22.60
CA ILE A 657 -3.66 12.60 21.42
C ILE A 657 -4.82 11.72 21.84
N GLY A 658 -6.03 12.13 21.45
CA GLY A 658 -7.27 11.54 21.91
C GLY A 658 -7.55 11.72 23.41
N PHE A 659 -8.72 11.27 23.85
CA PHE A 659 -9.21 11.50 25.20
C PHE A 659 -8.79 10.36 26.15
N SER A 660 -8.42 10.66 27.40
CA SER A 660 -7.90 9.64 28.35
C SER A 660 -8.95 8.62 28.84
N PHE A 661 -10.23 8.89 28.67
CA PHE A 661 -11.32 8.11 29.29
C PHE A 661 -12.17 7.36 28.26
N TYR A 662 -11.56 6.36 27.61
CA TYR A 662 -12.27 5.53 26.64
C TYR A 662 -13.49 4.84 27.25
N GLY A 663 -13.44 4.34 28.49
CA GLY A 663 -14.58 3.76 29.20
C GLY A 663 -15.73 4.71 29.55
N GLY A 664 -15.60 6.01 29.26
CA GLY A 664 -16.62 7.02 29.46
C GLY A 664 -16.26 8.05 30.54
N TYR A 665 -16.77 9.27 30.38
CA TYR A 665 -16.46 10.44 31.17
C TYR A 665 -17.74 11.16 31.61
N SER A 666 -17.89 11.42 32.91
CA SER A 666 -19.12 12.00 33.48
C SER A 666 -18.91 13.36 34.16
N SER A 667 -17.74 13.98 33.98
CA SER A 667 -17.36 15.21 34.68
C SER A 667 -17.44 16.46 33.80
N THR A 668 -17.98 16.36 32.59
CA THR A 668 -18.23 17.53 31.74
C THR A 668 -19.33 18.39 32.37
N ALA A 669 -19.02 19.68 32.60
CA ALA A 669 -19.94 20.62 33.23
C ALA A 669 -21.25 20.74 32.42
N GLY A 670 -22.39 20.64 33.10
CA GLY A 670 -23.72 20.67 32.46
C GLY A 670 -24.20 19.32 31.93
N CYS A 671 -23.39 18.26 32.02
CA CYS A 671 -23.78 16.90 31.67
C CYS A 671 -23.96 16.01 32.91
N GLU A 672 -24.31 16.59 34.07
CA GLU A 672 -24.39 15.83 35.34
C GLU A 672 -25.34 14.63 35.23
N GLY A 673 -24.85 13.43 35.52
CA GLY A 673 -25.61 12.19 35.43
C GLY A 673 -25.64 11.55 34.03
N THR A 674 -24.94 12.13 33.06
CA THR A 674 -24.73 11.55 31.72
C THR A 674 -23.28 11.08 31.60
N THR A 675 -23.08 9.83 31.20
CA THR A 675 -21.75 9.33 30.80
C THR A 675 -21.55 9.65 29.32
N LEU A 676 -20.51 10.41 29.01
CA LEU A 676 -20.10 10.74 27.65
C LEU A 676 -19.02 9.76 27.20
N TYR A 677 -19.15 9.20 26.01
CA TYR A 677 -18.16 8.29 25.44
C TYR A 677 -17.35 9.07 24.40
N PRO A 678 -16.09 9.44 24.67
CA PRO A 678 -15.30 10.27 23.75
C PRO A 678 -15.22 9.67 22.34
N HIS A 679 -15.14 10.52 21.32
CA HIS A 679 -14.84 10.12 19.94
C HIS A 679 -13.56 9.28 19.85
N VAL A 680 -13.46 8.53 18.75
CA VAL A 680 -12.32 7.66 18.44
C VAL A 680 -11.45 8.28 17.37
N LEU A 681 -10.20 7.84 17.33
CA LEU A 681 -9.24 8.19 16.31
C LEU A 681 -8.93 6.96 15.46
N ASP A 682 -8.75 7.17 14.17
CA ASP A 682 -8.38 6.18 13.16
C ASP A 682 -7.30 6.78 12.26
N GLY A 683 -6.26 6.03 11.92
CA GLY A 683 -5.11 6.58 11.16
C GLY A 683 -4.18 7.49 11.96
N VAL A 684 -3.94 7.21 13.26
CA VAL A 684 -3.01 8.00 14.08
C VAL A 684 -1.58 7.61 13.77
N LYS A 685 -0.78 8.54 13.23
CA LYS A 685 0.65 8.31 12.96
C LYS A 685 1.51 9.32 13.70
N ILE A 686 2.33 8.86 14.65
CA ILE A 686 3.24 9.72 15.42
C ILE A 686 4.66 9.22 15.22
N TYR A 687 5.47 9.94 14.44
CA TYR A 687 6.82 9.45 14.12
C TYR A 687 7.91 10.48 13.95
N ARG A 688 9.17 10.08 14.18
CA ARG A 688 10.35 10.94 14.02
C ARG A 688 10.25 12.25 14.82
N ASN A 689 9.54 12.24 15.95
CA ASN A 689 9.48 13.38 16.85
C ASN A 689 10.56 13.27 17.93
N ILE A 690 11.02 14.42 18.40
CA ILE A 690 11.85 14.55 19.61
C ILE A 690 10.99 15.12 20.72
N VAL A 691 10.85 14.38 21.81
CA VAL A 691 10.14 14.81 23.03
C VAL A 691 11.11 14.81 24.19
N HIS A 692 11.25 15.96 24.85
CA HIS A 692 12.28 16.14 25.86
C HIS A 692 11.83 17.01 27.03
N HIS A 693 12.10 16.63 28.27
CA HIS A 693 11.76 17.48 29.43
C HIS A 693 10.27 17.84 29.53
N THR A 694 9.42 16.82 29.72
CA THR A 694 7.99 17.01 29.97
C THR A 694 7.66 16.77 31.45
N GLY A 695 6.68 17.52 31.96
CA GLY A 695 6.25 17.41 33.35
C GLY A 695 5.50 16.11 33.64
N LEU A 696 4.66 15.68 32.71
CA LEU A 696 3.92 14.40 32.74
C LEU A 696 4.44 13.48 31.62
N GLU A 697 3.60 12.69 30.97
CA GLU A 697 3.98 11.79 29.87
C GLU A 697 4.74 12.52 28.75
N GLY A 698 5.65 11.83 28.07
CA GLY A 698 6.21 12.33 26.81
C GLY A 698 5.16 12.28 25.71
N ILE A 699 4.60 11.09 25.51
CA ILE A 699 3.52 10.85 24.54
C ILE A 699 2.38 10.13 25.26
N GLN A 700 1.17 10.68 25.17
CA GLN A 700 -0.07 10.05 25.61
C GLN A 700 -1.03 9.91 24.43
N VAL A 701 -1.46 8.68 24.15
CA VAL A 701 -2.45 8.37 23.12
C VAL A 701 -3.59 7.56 23.72
N GLY A 702 -4.82 8.07 23.64
CA GLY A 702 -6.04 7.40 24.08
C GLY A 702 -7.08 7.35 22.97
N CYS A 703 -7.98 6.36 22.99
CA CYS A 703 -9.08 6.23 22.02
C CYS A 703 -8.64 6.09 20.55
N ALA A 704 -7.39 5.72 20.24
CA ALA A 704 -6.95 5.44 18.87
C ALA A 704 -7.23 3.97 18.51
N THR A 705 -8.40 3.73 17.91
CA THR A 705 -9.00 2.40 17.89
C THR A 705 -8.60 1.55 16.69
N SER A 706 -8.10 2.18 15.63
CA SER A 706 -7.69 1.56 14.37
C SER A 706 -6.52 2.35 13.77
N ASP A 707 -5.71 1.68 12.94
CA ASP A 707 -4.56 2.21 12.22
C ASP A 707 -3.69 3.19 13.03
N CYS A 708 -3.29 2.78 14.23
CA CYS A 708 -2.43 3.57 15.10
C CYS A 708 -0.98 3.08 14.99
N GLU A 709 -0.08 3.96 14.56
CA GLU A 709 1.35 3.69 14.46
C GLU A 709 2.17 4.77 15.18
N ILE A 710 3.01 4.36 16.11
CA ILE A 710 3.90 5.26 16.86
C ILE A 710 5.33 4.73 16.75
N TYR A 711 6.17 5.43 15.98
CA TYR A 711 7.48 4.90 15.63
C TYR A 711 8.59 5.92 15.43
N LYS A 712 9.85 5.50 15.60
CA LYS A 712 11.03 6.36 15.40
C LYS A 712 11.01 7.66 16.22
N ASN A 713 10.30 7.69 17.34
CA ASN A 713 10.31 8.84 18.25
C ASN A 713 11.45 8.73 19.25
N HIS A 714 12.00 9.87 19.65
CA HIS A 714 13.02 9.99 20.67
C HIS A 714 12.44 10.71 21.89
N VAL A 715 12.17 9.98 22.95
CA VAL A 715 11.43 10.44 24.14
C VAL A 715 12.33 10.36 25.37
N THR A 716 12.77 11.50 25.91
CA THR A 716 13.71 11.53 27.03
C THR A 716 13.34 12.51 28.11
N PHE A 717 13.70 12.20 29.37
CA PHE A 717 13.47 13.08 30.52
C PHE A 717 12.01 13.51 30.67
N THR A 718 11.09 12.55 30.72
CA THR A 718 9.65 12.81 30.86
C THR A 718 9.17 12.38 32.24
N GLY A 719 7.95 12.77 32.62
CA GLY A 719 7.36 12.44 33.91
C GLY A 719 8.03 13.16 35.09
N LEU A 720 8.66 14.31 34.84
CA LEU A 720 9.57 14.97 35.77
C LEU A 720 8.89 15.57 37.01
N THR A 721 7.58 15.85 36.94
CA THR A 721 6.81 16.23 38.14
C THR A 721 6.69 15.07 39.13
N ASN A 722 6.93 13.84 38.65
CA ASN A 722 6.82 12.58 39.37
C ASN A 722 5.47 12.44 40.10
N GLN A 723 4.41 12.95 39.47
CA GLN A 723 3.05 12.75 39.95
C GLN A 723 2.66 11.28 39.77
N GLN A 724 2.09 10.68 40.81
CA GLN A 724 1.63 9.29 40.76
C GLN A 724 0.65 9.10 39.58
N TYR A 725 0.94 8.11 38.73
CA TYR A 725 0.18 7.78 37.50
C TYR A 725 0.29 8.80 36.36
N GLN A 726 1.20 9.77 36.46
CA GLN A 726 1.44 10.81 35.44
C GLN A 726 2.95 11.06 35.31
N ASN A 727 3.74 9.98 35.34
CA ASN A 727 5.19 10.01 35.43
C ASN A 727 5.87 9.02 34.47
N ARG A 728 5.29 8.85 33.28
CA ARG A 728 5.67 7.83 32.29
C ARG A 728 6.47 8.41 31.11
N GLY A 729 7.11 7.53 30.36
CA GLY A 729 7.71 7.84 29.05
C GLY A 729 6.62 8.03 28.01
N VAL A 730 5.98 6.92 27.67
CA VAL A 730 4.87 6.84 26.74
C VAL A 730 3.70 6.10 27.39
N GLN A 731 2.49 6.60 27.17
CA GLN A 731 1.25 5.98 27.60
C GLN A 731 0.32 5.73 26.43
N LEU A 732 0.09 4.45 26.12
CA LEU A 732 -1.02 4.01 25.28
C LEU A 732 -2.19 3.74 26.21
N GLY A 733 -3.08 4.73 26.34
CA GLY A 733 -4.24 4.70 27.22
C GLY A 733 -5.34 3.76 26.73
N GLY A 734 -6.45 3.76 27.48
CA GLY A 734 -7.62 2.95 27.14
C GLY A 734 -8.12 3.23 25.72
N GLY A 735 -8.55 2.17 25.04
CA GLY A 735 -9.05 2.26 23.67
C GLY A 735 -7.99 2.46 22.59
N THR A 736 -6.71 2.26 22.91
CA THR A 736 -5.60 2.40 21.95
C THR A 736 -5.07 1.04 21.48
N GLY A 737 -5.22 0.72 20.19
CA GLY A 737 -4.64 -0.45 19.53
C GLY A 737 -3.37 -0.12 18.75
N GLY A 738 -2.97 -0.99 17.83
CA GLY A 738 -1.96 -0.70 16.80
C GLY A 738 -0.51 -1.00 17.16
N LYS A 739 0.41 -0.44 16.36
CA LYS A 739 1.85 -0.75 16.34
C LYS A 739 2.66 0.33 17.07
N PHE A 740 3.58 -0.11 17.92
CA PHE A 740 4.51 0.73 18.65
C PHE A 740 5.94 0.23 18.44
N TYR A 741 6.70 0.87 17.54
CA TYR A 741 7.96 0.29 17.11
C TYR A 741 9.08 1.28 16.87
N GLN A 742 10.33 0.83 17.03
CA GLN A 742 11.50 1.63 16.73
C GLN A 742 11.58 2.96 17.49
N ASN A 743 11.03 3.04 18.70
CA ASN A 743 11.13 4.22 19.54
C ASN A 743 12.31 4.12 20.50
N TYR A 744 12.94 5.26 20.79
CA TYR A 744 13.93 5.40 21.85
C TYR A 744 13.28 6.10 23.04
N ILE A 745 13.21 5.43 24.20
CA ILE A 745 12.65 5.98 25.43
C ILE A 745 13.71 5.90 26.52
N ALA A 746 14.14 7.04 27.06
CA ALA A 746 15.15 7.04 28.11
C ALA A 746 14.91 8.03 29.25
N ASP A 747 15.53 7.75 30.39
CA ASP A 747 15.62 8.67 31.53
C ASP A 747 14.25 9.06 32.09
N VAL A 748 13.42 8.04 32.34
CA VAL A 748 12.07 8.18 32.88
C VAL A 748 12.08 7.72 34.34
N PRO A 749 11.61 8.53 35.32
CA PRO A 749 11.69 8.20 36.74
C PRO A 749 10.77 7.03 37.16
N ALA A 750 9.80 6.65 36.32
CA ALA A 750 8.97 5.46 36.49
C ALA A 750 8.89 4.69 35.15
N THR A 751 7.82 3.95 34.91
CA THR A 751 7.65 3.11 33.70
C THR A 751 7.93 3.88 32.40
N GLY A 752 8.79 3.32 31.55
CA GLY A 752 9.13 3.88 30.25
C GLY A 752 7.94 3.78 29.29
N LEU A 753 7.43 2.58 29.05
CA LEU A 753 6.23 2.35 28.25
C LEU A 753 5.14 1.73 29.10
N ILE A 754 3.99 2.41 29.21
CA ILE A 754 2.76 1.82 29.76
C ILE A 754 1.73 1.62 28.65
N VAL A 755 1.23 0.41 28.54
CA VAL A 755 0.15 0.05 27.64
C VAL A 755 -1.05 -0.37 28.49
N GLN A 756 -2.17 0.31 28.26
CA GLN A 756 -3.50 0.10 28.82
C GLN A 756 -4.54 -0.07 27.69
N GLY A 757 -4.04 -0.38 26.50
CA GLY A 757 -4.79 -0.51 25.25
C GLY A 757 -5.65 -1.76 25.17
N TYR A 758 -6.04 -2.12 23.95
CA TYR A 758 -6.93 -3.25 23.68
C TYR A 758 -6.32 -4.62 23.94
N GLY A 759 -5.00 -4.71 24.16
CA GLY A 759 -4.35 -6.00 24.34
C GLY A 759 -4.04 -6.71 23.03
N ASP A 760 -4.02 -6.03 21.89
CA ASP A 760 -3.52 -6.48 20.57
C ASP A 760 -2.26 -5.73 20.11
N ASN A 761 -1.74 -4.82 20.95
CA ASN A 761 -0.65 -3.96 20.52
C ASN A 761 0.59 -4.77 20.13
N GLU A 762 1.18 -4.39 19.00
CA GLU A 762 2.43 -4.94 18.48
C GLU A 762 3.56 -4.00 18.86
N ILE A 763 4.46 -4.45 19.74
CA ILE A 763 5.49 -3.65 20.38
C ILE A 763 6.84 -4.25 19.99
N TYR A 764 7.53 -3.63 19.05
CA TYR A 764 8.78 -4.20 18.55
C TYR A 764 9.90 -3.21 18.24
N ASP A 765 11.14 -3.68 18.31
CA ASP A 765 12.33 -2.89 17.98
C ASP A 765 12.49 -1.60 18.79
N ASN A 766 11.87 -1.50 19.97
CA ASN A 766 12.05 -0.32 20.81
C ASN A 766 13.30 -0.45 21.68
N VAL A 767 13.93 0.70 21.94
CA VAL A 767 15.09 0.82 22.85
C VAL A 767 14.64 1.60 24.07
N ILE A 768 14.60 0.94 25.23
CA ILE A 768 14.00 1.49 26.46
C ILE A 768 15.03 1.43 27.60
N VAL A 769 15.47 2.60 28.07
CA VAL A 769 16.73 2.72 28.80
C VAL A 769 16.58 3.54 30.08
N ARG A 770 17.07 3.04 31.22
CA ARG A 770 17.02 3.75 32.52
C ARG A 770 15.60 4.19 32.89
N THR A 771 14.68 3.22 32.92
CA THR A 771 13.26 3.45 33.23
C THR A 771 12.70 2.41 34.21
N GLY A 772 11.42 2.45 34.52
CA GLY A 772 10.69 1.34 35.17
C GLY A 772 10.37 0.17 34.24
N GLY A 773 10.94 0.15 33.02
CA GLY A 773 10.69 -0.83 31.95
C GLY A 773 9.33 -0.69 31.29
N VAL A 774 8.82 -1.83 30.79
CA VAL A 774 7.55 -1.92 30.05
C VAL A 774 6.47 -2.50 30.96
N PHE A 775 5.35 -1.78 31.08
CA PHE A 775 4.17 -2.22 31.82
C PHE A 775 3.01 -2.48 30.87
N LEU A 776 2.53 -3.71 30.87
CA LEU A 776 1.48 -4.18 29.98
C LEU A 776 0.30 -4.59 30.83
N ASP A 777 -0.70 -3.72 30.88
CA ASP A 777 -1.97 -4.02 31.50
C ASP A 777 -3.08 -3.86 30.49
N LYS A 778 -4.11 -4.65 30.68
CA LYS A 778 -5.32 -4.50 29.90
C LYS A 778 -6.18 -3.47 30.62
N GLY A 779 -6.54 -2.38 29.94
CA GLY A 779 -7.54 -1.46 30.46
C GLY A 779 -8.87 -2.17 30.76
N PRO A 780 -9.76 -1.60 31.60
CA PRO A 780 -11.05 -2.22 31.95
C PRO A 780 -12.04 -2.35 30.77
N GLU A 781 -11.67 -1.94 29.56
CA GLU A 781 -12.53 -1.83 28.39
C GLU A 781 -12.48 -3.08 27.46
N PRO A 782 -13.42 -3.23 26.50
CA PRO A 782 -13.47 -4.40 25.63
C PRO A 782 -12.16 -4.56 24.87
N THR A 783 -11.60 -5.76 24.90
CA THR A 783 -10.32 -6.06 24.29
C THR A 783 -10.45 -6.77 22.98
N SER A 784 -9.36 -6.68 22.23
CA SER A 784 -9.02 -7.63 21.21
C SER A 784 -9.20 -9.08 21.69
N ASN A 785 -8.64 -9.39 22.87
CA ASN A 785 -8.46 -10.75 23.39
C ASN A 785 -7.29 -11.51 22.73
N GLN A 786 -6.50 -10.93 21.80
CA GLN A 786 -5.33 -11.63 21.24
C GLN A 786 -4.21 -11.81 22.28
N GLY A 787 -3.83 -10.73 22.97
CA GLY A 787 -2.65 -10.63 23.82
C GLY A 787 -1.58 -9.73 23.19
N PHE A 788 -0.74 -9.13 24.03
CA PHE A 788 0.32 -8.24 23.55
C PHE A 788 1.40 -9.05 22.81
N LYS A 789 1.84 -8.54 21.66
CA LYS A 789 3.02 -9.04 20.93
C LYS A 789 4.20 -8.13 21.25
N VAL A 790 5.19 -8.63 21.97
CA VAL A 790 6.35 -7.86 22.42
C VAL A 790 7.58 -8.54 21.85
N PHE A 791 8.12 -8.01 20.77
CA PHE A 791 9.16 -8.67 19.98
C PHE A 791 10.42 -7.82 19.85
N ASN A 792 11.60 -8.42 19.92
CA ASN A 792 12.83 -7.73 19.52
C ASN A 792 13.04 -6.36 20.18
N ASN A 793 12.61 -6.13 21.41
CA ASN A 793 12.91 -4.87 22.11
C ASN A 793 14.21 -4.99 22.89
N THR A 794 14.98 -3.91 22.98
CA THR A 794 16.17 -3.80 23.83
C THR A 794 15.84 -2.94 25.05
N ILE A 795 15.84 -3.55 26.25
CA ILE A 795 15.46 -2.90 27.51
C ILE A 795 16.66 -2.93 28.46
N VAL A 796 17.15 -1.76 28.87
CA VAL A 796 18.40 -1.63 29.64
C VAL A 796 18.18 -0.80 30.89
N ASP A 797 18.77 -1.21 32.01
CA ASP A 797 18.73 -0.49 33.29
C ASP A 797 17.29 -0.24 33.80
N SER A 798 16.46 -1.29 33.79
CA SER A 798 15.06 -1.20 34.20
C SER A 798 14.78 -1.57 35.67
N GLU A 799 13.67 -1.12 36.26
CA GLU A 799 13.16 -1.76 37.49
C GLU A 799 12.75 -3.21 37.22
N ILE A 800 11.85 -3.39 36.26
CA ILE A 800 11.42 -4.69 35.74
C ILE A 800 11.38 -4.54 34.24
N GLY A 801 12.07 -5.40 33.49
CA GLY A 801 12.18 -5.23 32.03
C GLY A 801 10.82 -5.23 31.35
N ILE A 802 10.09 -6.33 31.47
CA ILE A 802 8.73 -6.49 30.95
C ILE A 802 7.82 -6.98 32.06
N ASN A 803 6.76 -6.23 32.36
CA ASN A 803 5.85 -6.50 33.46
C ASN A 803 4.40 -6.66 32.96
N LEU A 804 3.92 -7.91 32.96
CA LEU A 804 2.62 -8.28 32.38
C LEU A 804 1.55 -8.48 33.43
N TYR A 805 0.47 -7.71 33.31
CA TYR A 805 -0.70 -7.71 34.19
C TYR A 805 -1.96 -8.20 33.49
N ALA A 806 -1.99 -8.18 32.15
CA ALA A 806 -3.13 -8.62 31.36
C ALA A 806 -3.45 -10.11 31.56
N THR A 807 -4.39 -10.40 32.47
CA THR A 807 -4.90 -11.75 32.73
C THR A 807 -5.97 -12.18 31.73
N ASP A 808 -6.63 -11.20 31.11
CA ASP A 808 -7.84 -11.43 30.32
C ASP A 808 -7.54 -11.22 28.82
N VAL A 809 -6.52 -11.92 28.33
CA VAL A 809 -6.14 -12.04 26.92
C VAL A 809 -5.87 -13.51 26.60
N LEU A 810 -5.93 -13.93 25.33
CA LEU A 810 -5.65 -15.32 24.95
C LEU A 810 -4.22 -15.70 25.27
N GLN A 811 -3.26 -14.94 24.75
CA GLN A 811 -1.85 -15.31 24.83
C GLN A 811 -0.97 -14.09 24.59
N ASN A 812 -0.29 -13.59 25.63
CA ASN A 812 0.79 -12.62 25.40
C ASN A 812 1.98 -13.35 24.77
N GLN A 813 2.53 -12.81 23.69
CA GLN A 813 3.72 -13.35 23.05
C GLN A 813 4.89 -12.42 23.33
N ILE A 814 5.88 -12.93 24.04
CA ILE A 814 7.08 -12.19 24.43
C ILE A 814 8.23 -12.94 23.79
N LYS A 815 8.75 -12.44 22.66
CA LYS A 815 9.75 -13.15 21.86
C LYS A 815 10.95 -12.27 21.51
N ASN A 816 12.13 -12.87 21.44
CA ASN A 816 13.37 -12.20 20.99
C ASN A 816 13.71 -10.86 21.69
N ASN A 817 13.19 -10.57 22.89
CA ASN A 817 13.56 -9.34 23.60
C ASN A 817 14.90 -9.51 24.31
N LEU A 818 15.71 -8.46 24.32
CA LEU A 818 16.97 -8.37 25.04
C LEU A 818 16.77 -7.49 26.29
N VAL A 819 16.78 -8.09 27.48
CA VAL A 819 16.60 -7.37 28.75
C VAL A 819 17.89 -7.39 29.57
N VAL A 820 18.42 -6.23 29.92
CA VAL A 820 19.75 -6.10 30.50
C VAL A 820 19.73 -5.24 31.76
N ASN A 821 20.35 -5.76 32.83
CA ASN A 821 20.55 -5.07 34.11
C ASN A 821 19.25 -4.57 34.76
N SER A 822 18.23 -5.45 34.85
CA SER A 822 17.05 -5.15 35.65
C SER A 822 17.39 -5.19 37.15
N SER A 823 16.93 -4.21 37.92
CA SER A 823 17.07 -4.23 39.38
C SER A 823 16.10 -5.19 40.09
N GLY A 824 15.03 -5.58 39.39
CA GLY A 824 14.02 -6.56 39.79
C GLY A 824 14.05 -7.82 38.91
N GLU A 825 12.88 -8.25 38.43
CA GLU A 825 12.77 -9.37 37.49
C GLU A 825 12.90 -8.86 36.05
N ASP A 826 13.60 -9.59 35.18
CA ASP A 826 13.73 -9.20 33.77
C ASP A 826 12.40 -9.28 33.02
N ILE A 827 11.69 -10.40 33.17
CA ILE A 827 10.38 -10.61 32.57
C ILE A 827 9.46 -11.21 33.64
N ARG A 828 8.45 -10.44 34.04
CA ARG A 828 7.53 -10.78 35.13
C ARG A 828 6.10 -10.82 34.64
N ARG A 829 5.34 -11.79 35.17
CA ARG A 829 3.89 -11.77 35.14
C ARG A 829 3.30 -11.61 36.52
N LEU A 830 2.20 -10.85 36.63
CA LEU A 830 1.50 -10.54 37.89
C LEU A 830 1.15 -11.80 38.70
N SER A 831 0.69 -12.84 38.01
CA SER A 831 0.36 -14.12 38.61
C SER A 831 0.38 -15.23 37.55
N SER A 832 0.24 -16.48 37.98
CA SER A 832 0.10 -17.63 37.05
C SER A 832 -1.16 -17.54 36.17
N SER A 833 -2.08 -16.63 36.44
CA SER A 833 -3.27 -16.37 35.61
C SER A 833 -2.98 -15.53 34.37
N VAL A 834 -1.82 -14.87 34.28
CA VAL A 834 -1.41 -14.15 33.07
C VAL A 834 -0.86 -15.17 32.06
N PRO A 835 -1.53 -15.37 30.91
CA PRO A 835 -1.03 -16.26 29.87
C PRO A 835 0.11 -15.58 29.13
N TRP A 836 1.20 -16.31 28.94
CA TRP A 836 2.36 -15.80 28.21
C TRP A 836 3.11 -16.91 27.49
N GLU A 837 3.72 -16.57 26.38
CA GLU A 837 4.61 -17.41 25.60
C GLU A 837 5.96 -16.70 25.60
N LEU A 838 6.98 -17.40 26.05
CA LEU A 838 8.34 -16.89 26.16
C LEU A 838 9.23 -17.72 25.27
N GLU A 839 9.79 -17.10 24.24
CA GLU A 839 10.63 -17.77 23.26
C GLU A 839 11.73 -16.83 22.77
N GLY A 840 12.97 -17.29 22.58
CA GLY A 840 14.06 -16.46 22.02
C GLY A 840 14.50 -15.23 22.85
N ASN A 841 13.88 -14.89 23.98
CA ASN A 841 14.32 -13.75 24.81
C ASN A 841 15.64 -14.07 25.52
N LEU A 842 16.52 -13.08 25.61
CA LEU A 842 17.78 -13.16 26.36
C LEU A 842 17.80 -12.13 27.46
N THR A 843 18.35 -12.52 28.61
CA THR A 843 18.53 -11.63 29.74
C THR A 843 19.95 -11.70 30.31
N TYR A 844 20.47 -10.54 30.72
CA TYR A 844 21.84 -10.40 31.22
C TYR A 844 21.89 -9.46 32.43
N ASP A 845 22.77 -9.75 33.40
CA ASP A 845 22.94 -8.90 34.59
C ASP A 845 23.70 -7.60 34.25
N THR A 846 24.49 -7.60 33.16
CA THR A 846 25.34 -6.45 32.78
C THR A 846 25.39 -6.20 31.28
N ALA A 847 25.58 -4.93 30.90
CA ALA A 847 25.81 -4.52 29.50
C ALA A 847 26.99 -5.24 28.83
N ALA A 848 28.04 -5.55 29.60
CA ALA A 848 29.21 -6.27 29.11
C ALA A 848 28.89 -7.73 28.72
N GLU A 849 27.94 -8.38 29.40
CA GLU A 849 27.50 -9.74 29.07
C GLU A 849 26.57 -9.75 27.85
N ALA A 850 25.74 -8.73 27.70
CA ALA A 850 24.91 -8.54 26.51
C ALA A 850 25.74 -8.24 25.25
N GLY A 851 26.95 -7.70 25.42
CA GLY A 851 27.88 -7.47 24.32
C GLY A 851 27.46 -6.30 23.43
N PHE A 852 27.03 -5.18 24.03
CA PHE A 852 26.77 -3.94 23.29
C PHE A 852 28.07 -3.28 22.78
N VAL A 853 27.96 -2.47 21.72
CA VAL A 853 29.09 -1.71 21.16
C VAL A 853 29.60 -0.67 22.14
N ASP A 854 28.74 0.22 22.65
CA ASP A 854 29.13 1.28 23.59
C ASP A 854 27.95 1.75 24.47
N ALA A 855 27.52 0.88 25.37
CA ALA A 855 26.43 1.15 26.30
C ALA A 855 26.70 2.34 27.26
N GLU A 856 27.95 2.77 27.45
CA GLU A 856 28.27 3.96 28.27
C GLU A 856 27.86 5.27 27.57
N ASN A 857 27.73 5.25 26.23
CA ASN A 857 27.32 6.38 25.40
C ASN A 857 25.96 6.13 24.72
N ASP A 858 25.12 5.29 25.31
CA ASP A 858 23.77 4.95 24.82
C ASP A 858 23.74 4.25 23.44
N ASP A 859 24.85 3.62 23.04
CA ASP A 859 24.91 2.73 21.88
C ASP A 859 24.67 1.27 22.31
N TYR A 860 23.43 0.84 22.10
CA TYR A 860 22.95 -0.51 22.42
C TYR A 860 22.92 -1.44 21.21
N SER A 861 23.59 -1.08 20.11
CA SER A 861 23.80 -2.00 18.99
C SER A 861 24.67 -3.18 19.42
N LEU A 862 24.52 -4.33 18.76
CA LEU A 862 25.22 -5.56 19.12
C LEU A 862 26.66 -5.55 18.57
N ALA A 863 27.64 -5.78 19.45
CA ALA A 863 29.00 -6.02 19.03
C ALA A 863 29.15 -7.44 18.43
N SER A 864 30.12 -7.64 17.54
CA SER A 864 30.41 -8.92 16.84
C SER A 864 30.66 -10.17 17.69
N GLY A 865 30.74 -10.04 19.01
CA GLY A 865 30.86 -11.16 19.95
C GLY A 865 29.67 -11.31 20.88
N SER A 866 28.58 -10.56 20.63
CA SER A 866 27.36 -10.66 21.42
C SER A 866 26.75 -12.06 21.26
N ALA A 867 26.23 -12.59 22.36
CA ALA A 867 25.48 -13.84 22.36
C ALA A 867 24.02 -13.65 21.92
N ALA A 868 23.61 -12.41 21.62
CA ALA A 868 22.32 -12.09 21.03
C ALA A 868 22.28 -12.24 19.50
N LEU A 869 23.45 -12.40 18.86
CA LEU A 869 23.57 -12.69 17.43
C LEU A 869 23.04 -14.10 17.12
N ASP A 870 22.23 -14.23 16.07
CA ASP A 870 21.64 -15.46 15.53
C ASP A 870 20.91 -16.32 16.59
N ALA A 871 20.45 -15.70 17.68
CA ALA A 871 19.93 -16.38 18.86
C ALA A 871 18.40 -16.30 19.00
N GLY A 872 17.76 -15.52 18.13
CA GLY A 872 16.33 -15.33 18.07
C GLY A 872 15.61 -16.48 17.37
N VAL A 873 14.29 -16.48 17.50
CA VAL A 873 13.41 -17.32 16.68
C VAL A 873 12.92 -16.55 15.47
N ASP A 874 12.63 -17.29 14.40
CA ASP A 874 12.10 -16.71 13.16
C ASP A 874 10.71 -16.10 13.42
N LEU A 875 10.60 -14.79 13.17
CA LEU A 875 9.37 -14.02 13.25
C LEU A 875 8.98 -13.40 11.90
N SER A 876 9.49 -13.91 10.78
CA SER A 876 9.24 -13.40 9.42
C SER A 876 7.76 -13.31 9.06
N ALA A 877 6.91 -14.17 9.62
CA ALA A 877 5.45 -14.13 9.45
C ALA A 877 4.74 -13.11 10.34
N GLN A 878 5.44 -12.46 11.29
CA GLN A 878 4.85 -11.60 12.34
C GLN A 878 5.54 -10.24 12.47
N MET A 879 6.67 -10.02 11.81
CA MET A 879 7.49 -8.82 11.92
C MET A 879 8.03 -8.38 10.56
N PRO A 880 8.29 -7.07 10.37
CA PRO A 880 8.98 -6.57 9.18
C PRO A 880 10.35 -7.20 8.98
N ALA A 881 10.80 -7.29 7.73
CA ALA A 881 12.09 -7.85 7.35
C ALA A 881 13.30 -6.98 7.73
N VAL A 882 13.11 -5.89 8.48
CA VAL A 882 14.18 -4.95 8.89
C VAL A 882 14.13 -4.62 10.39
N ASP A 883 15.26 -4.19 10.94
CA ASP A 883 15.46 -3.84 12.36
C ASP A 883 15.31 -2.35 12.69
N TYR A 884 15.66 -1.95 13.92
CA TYR A 884 15.68 -0.55 14.39
C TYR A 884 16.43 0.43 13.48
N GLU A 885 17.55 0.00 12.89
CA GLU A 885 18.38 0.81 12.00
C GLU A 885 18.01 0.65 10.53
N GLY A 886 17.04 -0.21 10.21
CA GLY A 886 16.64 -0.55 8.84
C GLY A 886 17.53 -1.61 8.18
N LYS A 887 18.30 -2.38 8.96
CA LYS A 887 19.07 -3.53 8.47
C LYS A 887 18.16 -4.73 8.26
N VAL A 888 18.41 -5.50 7.21
CA VAL A 888 17.65 -6.71 6.87
C VAL A 888 17.88 -7.80 7.90
N ARG A 889 16.80 -8.49 8.28
CA ARG A 889 16.82 -9.69 9.13
C ARG A 889 16.97 -10.92 8.25
N GLU A 890 18.08 -11.63 8.40
CA GLU A 890 18.32 -12.88 7.66
C GLU A 890 17.62 -14.08 8.34
N SER A 891 17.81 -15.30 7.82
CA SER A 891 17.13 -16.50 8.34
C SER A 891 17.48 -16.84 9.80
N ASP A 892 18.58 -16.31 10.31
CA ASP A 892 19.03 -16.44 11.69
C ASP A 892 18.81 -15.09 12.39
N TRP A 893 17.71 -14.95 13.15
CA TRP A 893 17.30 -13.68 13.74
C TRP A 893 18.13 -13.31 14.96
N ASP A 894 18.43 -12.02 15.13
CA ASP A 894 19.05 -11.51 16.34
C ASP A 894 18.03 -11.22 17.45
N VAL A 895 18.50 -11.20 18.69
CA VAL A 895 17.71 -10.87 19.88
C VAL A 895 17.90 -9.40 20.26
N GLY A 896 16.79 -8.69 20.45
CA GLY A 896 16.76 -7.26 20.69
C GLY A 896 16.48 -6.45 19.43
N ALA A 897 16.56 -5.12 19.56
CA ALA A 897 16.11 -4.17 18.54
C ALA A 897 17.06 -4.04 17.34
N TYR A 898 18.29 -4.53 17.49
CA TYR A 898 19.35 -4.37 16.52
C TYR A 898 19.74 -5.73 15.94
N GLU A 899 19.81 -5.80 14.63
CA GLU A 899 20.58 -6.79 13.90
C GLU A 899 22.05 -6.38 13.97
N GLY A 900 22.82 -7.31 14.52
CA GLY A 900 24.25 -7.29 14.53
C GLY A 900 24.81 -7.45 13.13
N GLN A 901 25.98 -6.86 12.94
CA GLN A 901 26.63 -6.96 11.65
C GLN A 901 27.34 -8.31 11.55
N TRP A 902 27.04 -9.07 10.49
CA TRP A 902 28.05 -9.90 9.85
C TRP A 902 29.20 -8.98 9.44
N LEU A 903 30.19 -8.84 10.31
CA LEU A 903 31.41 -8.12 9.98
C LEU A 903 32.19 -8.93 8.93
N LEU A 904 31.86 -8.73 7.65
CA LEU A 904 32.92 -8.56 6.66
C LEU A 904 33.54 -7.21 7.00
N LYS A 905 34.64 -7.28 7.75
CA LYS A 905 35.03 -6.28 8.76
C LYS A 905 35.37 -4.87 8.23
N ASP A 906 35.39 -4.60 6.94
CA ASP A 906 36.09 -3.41 6.44
C ASP A 906 35.53 -3.02 5.05
N GLU A 907 34.30 -2.49 4.97
CA GLU A 907 33.70 -2.00 3.70
C GLU A 907 32.93 -0.69 3.90
N PRO A 908 32.78 0.19 2.87
CA PRO A 908 31.99 1.42 3.00
C PRO A 908 30.51 1.10 3.17
N THR A 909 29.81 1.79 4.07
CA THR A 909 28.37 1.56 4.34
C THR A 909 27.49 1.85 3.12
N THR A 910 27.97 2.73 2.24
CA THR A 910 27.35 3.12 0.97
C THR A 910 27.41 2.06 -0.13
N LEU A 911 28.27 1.04 0.01
CA LEU A 911 28.39 -0.07 -0.94
C LEU A 911 27.77 -1.39 -0.41
N ARG A 912 26.96 -1.32 0.66
CA ARG A 912 26.23 -2.46 1.23
C ARG A 912 25.17 -3.00 0.25
N GLY A 913 24.88 -4.31 0.32
CA GLY A 913 23.93 -5.00 -0.57
C GLY A 913 24.52 -5.45 -1.92
N MET A 914 25.83 -5.34 -2.09
CA MET A 914 26.57 -5.87 -3.24
C MET A 914 26.62 -7.41 -3.25
N THR A 915 26.64 -8.00 -4.45
CA THR A 915 26.73 -9.45 -4.63
C THR A 915 28.20 -9.90 -4.63
N ASP A 916 28.57 -10.85 -3.77
CA ASP A 916 29.87 -11.53 -3.84
C ASP A 916 29.93 -12.39 -5.12
N THR A 917 30.92 -12.10 -5.97
CA THR A 917 31.12 -12.80 -7.25
C THR A 917 32.27 -13.82 -7.18
N GLY A 918 32.89 -13.97 -6.01
CA GLY A 918 34.03 -14.84 -5.75
C GLY A 918 35.38 -14.18 -6.01
N ALA A 919 36.45 -14.78 -5.44
CA ALA A 919 37.85 -14.35 -5.59
C ALA A 919 38.16 -12.92 -5.08
N GLY A 920 37.46 -12.44 -4.05
CA GLY A 920 37.70 -11.13 -3.44
C GLY A 920 37.06 -9.96 -4.20
N MET A 921 36.12 -10.24 -5.10
CA MET A 921 35.41 -9.26 -5.93
C MET A 921 33.92 -9.21 -5.55
N ALA A 922 33.38 -8.00 -5.45
CA ALA A 922 31.98 -7.73 -5.24
C ALA A 922 31.41 -6.85 -6.35
N THR A 923 30.10 -6.98 -6.61
CA THR A 923 29.38 -6.17 -7.60
C THR A 923 28.27 -5.38 -6.92
N SER A 924 28.35 -4.05 -7.03
CA SER A 924 27.25 -3.14 -6.68
C SER A 924 26.35 -2.89 -7.90
N THR A 925 25.04 -2.83 -7.69
CA THR A 925 24.05 -2.54 -8.74
C THR A 925 24.23 -1.15 -9.36
N TRP A 926 24.90 -0.23 -8.66
CA TRP A 926 25.13 1.14 -9.13
C TRP A 926 26.62 1.48 -9.29
N PHE A 927 27.50 0.97 -8.42
CA PHE A 927 28.93 1.30 -8.43
C PHE A 927 29.78 0.32 -9.26
N GLY A 928 29.17 -0.72 -9.83
CA GLY A 928 29.88 -1.71 -10.64
C GLY A 928 30.72 -2.69 -9.81
N THR A 929 31.73 -3.28 -10.44
CA THR A 929 32.53 -4.37 -9.85
C THR A 929 33.83 -3.85 -9.24
N PHE A 930 34.13 -4.25 -8.01
CA PHE A 930 35.34 -3.83 -7.31
C PHE A 930 35.83 -4.89 -6.33
N SER A 931 37.12 -4.86 -6.02
CA SER A 931 37.71 -5.65 -4.93
C SER A 931 37.80 -4.84 -3.65
N LEU A 932 37.55 -5.51 -2.52
CA LEU A 932 37.67 -4.95 -1.18
C LEU A 932 38.80 -5.59 -0.36
N ASP A 933 39.62 -6.44 -1.00
CA ASP A 933 40.72 -7.17 -0.34
C ASP A 933 41.73 -6.24 0.38
N ASP A 934 41.80 -4.97 -0.03
CA ASP A 934 42.74 -3.96 0.49
C ASP A 934 42.03 -2.73 1.11
N TYR A 935 40.76 -2.84 1.53
CA TYR A 935 40.02 -1.72 2.14
C TYR A 935 40.83 -1.04 3.28
N PRO A 936 40.81 0.31 3.41
CA PRO A 936 39.99 1.32 2.73
C PRO A 936 40.36 1.62 1.26
N TRP A 937 41.34 0.94 0.68
CA TRP A 937 41.54 0.96 -0.76
C TRP A 937 40.65 -0.08 -1.44
N LEU A 938 39.81 0.36 -2.36
CA LEU A 938 39.05 -0.50 -3.25
C LEU A 938 39.69 -0.54 -4.64
N GLY A 939 39.71 -1.72 -5.24
CA GLY A 939 40.18 -1.96 -6.60
C GLY A 939 39.01 -2.03 -7.55
N HIS A 940 38.54 -0.91 -8.09
CA HIS A 940 37.44 -0.89 -9.05
C HIS A 940 37.93 -1.35 -10.42
N ASP A 941 37.19 -2.28 -11.03
CA ASP A 941 37.54 -2.92 -12.31
C ASP A 941 37.74 -1.93 -13.48
N ARG A 942 37.08 -0.77 -13.46
CA ARG A 942 37.18 0.29 -14.47
C ARG A 942 37.93 1.52 -13.98
N LEU A 943 37.67 1.96 -12.75
CA LEU A 943 38.24 3.22 -12.22
C LEU A 943 39.62 3.04 -11.57
N GLY A 944 40.07 1.80 -11.37
CA GLY A 944 41.32 1.47 -10.72
C GLY A 944 41.26 1.60 -9.20
N TRP A 945 42.41 1.85 -8.58
CA TRP A 945 42.53 1.95 -7.12
C TRP A 945 41.95 3.26 -6.60
N LEU A 946 41.01 3.17 -5.67
CA LEU A 946 40.35 4.31 -5.03
C LEU A 946 40.41 4.13 -3.51
N TYR A 947 40.69 5.18 -2.76
CA TYR A 947 40.59 5.14 -1.29
C TYR A 947 39.23 5.68 -0.87
N ALA A 948 38.42 4.82 -0.25
CA ALA A 948 37.08 5.14 0.20
C ALA A 948 37.08 5.81 1.58
N TYR A 949 36.28 6.86 1.70
CA TYR A 949 35.94 7.53 2.95
C TYR A 949 34.44 7.80 2.98
N ASP A 950 33.78 7.26 3.99
CA ASP A 950 32.34 7.35 4.19
C ASP A 950 32.01 8.58 5.05
N ASP A 951 31.15 9.45 4.55
CA ASP A 951 30.75 10.69 5.25
C ASP A 951 29.26 10.63 5.63
N GLU A 952 28.40 9.96 4.83
CA GLU A 952 26.95 9.88 5.03
C GLU A 952 26.34 8.58 4.47
N ILE A 953 25.13 8.22 4.93
CA ILE A 953 24.31 7.13 4.35
C ILE A 953 23.95 7.53 2.90
N ASP A 954 24.41 6.76 1.92
CA ASP A 954 24.26 6.92 0.45
C ASP A 954 25.27 7.80 -0.33
N SER A 955 26.34 8.35 0.27
CA SER A 955 27.36 9.09 -0.50
C SER A 955 28.82 8.79 -0.12
N LEU A 956 29.71 8.76 -1.11
CA LEU A 956 31.07 8.27 -0.97
C LEU A 956 32.10 9.30 -1.46
N TRP A 957 33.09 9.59 -0.61
CA TRP A 957 34.32 10.26 -1.02
C TRP A 957 35.37 9.22 -1.43
N LEU A 958 35.92 9.38 -2.63
CA LEU A 958 36.90 8.49 -3.25
C LEU A 958 38.14 9.29 -3.58
N TRP A 959 39.26 9.05 -2.91
CA TRP A 959 40.52 9.57 -3.39
C TRP A 959 41.00 8.74 -4.58
N SER A 960 41.11 9.38 -5.75
CA SER A 960 41.61 8.76 -6.97
C SER A 960 43.04 9.23 -7.26
N PRO A 961 44.05 8.34 -7.21
CA PRO A 961 45.41 8.64 -7.68
C PRO A 961 45.46 8.96 -9.18
N THR A 962 44.52 8.42 -9.95
CA THR A 962 44.40 8.66 -11.40
C THR A 962 43.93 10.09 -11.68
N ALA A 963 42.95 10.58 -10.90
CA ALA A 963 42.45 11.95 -11.00
C ALA A 963 43.31 12.98 -10.24
N ASP A 964 44.17 12.51 -9.32
CA ASP A 964 44.84 13.34 -8.29
C ASP A 964 43.86 14.24 -7.52
N SER A 965 42.69 13.68 -7.20
CA SER A 965 41.57 14.40 -6.60
C SER A 965 40.75 13.50 -5.69
N TRP A 966 40.16 14.09 -4.66
CA TRP A 966 38.96 13.54 -4.03
C TRP A 966 37.79 13.66 -4.99
N LEU A 967 37.04 12.58 -5.13
CA LEU A 967 35.85 12.45 -5.97
C LEU A 967 34.67 12.15 -5.06
N TRP A 968 33.63 12.97 -5.08
CA TRP A 968 32.38 12.67 -4.37
C TRP A 968 31.36 12.10 -5.35
N THR A 969 30.67 11.02 -4.95
CA THR A 969 29.60 10.39 -5.75
C THR A 969 28.54 9.78 -4.83
N SER A 970 27.38 9.42 -5.40
CA SER A 970 26.33 8.66 -4.71
C SER A 970 25.66 7.67 -5.67
N ARG A 971 24.83 6.77 -5.13
CA ARG A 971 24.00 5.86 -5.94
C ARG A 971 23.05 6.56 -6.90
N PHE A 972 22.69 7.82 -6.60
CA PHE A 972 21.75 8.61 -7.39
C PHE A 972 22.42 9.38 -8.53
N CYS A 973 23.75 9.53 -8.52
CA CYS A 973 24.45 10.31 -9.52
C CYS A 973 25.61 9.59 -10.21
N PHE A 974 26.11 8.45 -9.71
CA PHE A 974 27.12 7.69 -10.45
C PHE A 974 26.57 7.28 -11.84
N PRO A 975 27.35 7.38 -12.95
CA PRO A 975 28.79 7.57 -13.05
C PRO A 975 29.27 9.03 -13.09
N PHE A 976 28.48 9.98 -12.59
CA PHE A 976 28.95 11.34 -12.32
C PHE A 976 29.68 11.40 -10.97
N ALA A 977 30.78 12.16 -10.90
CA ALA A 977 31.47 12.45 -9.65
C ALA A 977 31.95 13.90 -9.59
N TRP A 978 31.87 14.52 -8.41
CA TRP A 978 32.41 15.84 -8.16
C TRP A 978 33.90 15.76 -7.82
N SER A 979 34.75 16.41 -8.61
CA SER A 979 36.19 16.54 -8.32
C SER A 979 36.44 17.76 -7.45
N ASP A 980 36.96 17.54 -6.24
CA ASP A 980 37.35 18.62 -5.32
C ASP A 980 38.50 19.47 -5.90
N ALA A 981 39.54 18.83 -6.42
CA ALA A 981 40.70 19.54 -6.99
C ALA A 981 40.34 20.32 -8.26
N GLY A 982 39.44 19.77 -9.08
CA GLY A 982 38.97 20.38 -10.32
C GLY A 982 37.81 21.36 -10.15
N THR A 983 37.22 21.42 -8.94
CA THR A 983 35.97 22.13 -8.62
C THR A 983 34.90 22.00 -9.72
N THR A 984 34.73 20.77 -10.20
CA THR A 984 33.89 20.46 -11.37
C THR A 984 33.33 19.05 -11.32
N TRP A 985 32.25 18.83 -12.06
CA TRP A 985 31.70 17.51 -12.29
C TRP A 985 32.47 16.79 -13.40
N LEU A 986 32.70 15.50 -13.19
CA LEU A 986 33.20 14.55 -14.16
C LEU A 986 32.08 13.54 -14.46
N TYR A 987 31.90 13.17 -15.73
CA TYR A 987 31.08 12.02 -16.12
C TYR A 987 31.98 10.91 -16.65
N PHE A 988 31.97 9.73 -16.02
CA PHE A 988 32.78 8.59 -16.46
C PHE A 988 32.03 7.75 -17.50
N TYR A 989 32.68 7.50 -18.63
CA TYR A 989 32.19 6.58 -19.65
C TYR A 989 32.74 5.17 -19.40
N LEU A 990 31.91 4.29 -18.85
CA LEU A 990 32.30 2.99 -18.30
C LEU A 990 31.82 1.79 -19.15
N HIS A 991 32.08 1.78 -20.46
CA HIS A 991 31.73 0.64 -21.34
C HIS A 991 32.72 -0.53 -21.21
N GLU A 992 32.23 -1.77 -21.15
CA GLU A 992 33.07 -2.97 -21.02
C GLU A 992 34.03 -3.16 -22.21
N GLY A 993 35.31 -3.45 -21.93
CA GLY A 993 36.32 -3.71 -22.97
C GLY A 993 36.93 -2.47 -23.65
N GLU A 994 36.57 -1.25 -23.22
CA GLU A 994 37.11 0.01 -23.75
C GLU A 994 37.97 0.77 -22.72
N ALA A 995 38.71 1.79 -23.14
CA ALA A 995 39.42 2.69 -22.22
C ALA A 995 38.43 3.63 -21.50
N VAL A 996 38.72 4.01 -20.26
CA VAL A 996 37.86 4.92 -19.50
C VAL A 996 38.17 6.38 -19.85
N TRP A 997 37.14 7.11 -20.27
CA TRP A 997 37.18 8.54 -20.50
C TRP A 997 36.28 9.27 -19.51
N ALA A 998 36.71 10.44 -19.07
CA ALA A 998 35.92 11.34 -18.23
C ALA A 998 35.57 12.60 -19.01
N TYR A 999 34.29 12.96 -19.12
CA TYR A 999 33.88 14.26 -19.64
C TYR A 999 33.96 15.29 -18.52
N ASN A 1000 34.85 16.27 -18.68
CA ASN A 1000 35.09 17.31 -17.69
C ASN A 1000 34.24 18.54 -18.01
N TYR A 1001 33.27 18.86 -17.14
CA TYR A 1001 32.32 19.94 -17.40
C TYR A 1001 32.94 21.34 -17.36
N SER A 1002 34.07 21.51 -16.66
CA SER A 1002 34.80 22.79 -16.66
C SER A 1002 35.52 23.06 -17.98
N THR A 1003 36.07 22.03 -18.63
CA THR A 1003 36.80 22.13 -19.90
C THR A 1003 35.92 21.86 -21.11
N SER A 1004 34.72 21.29 -20.90
CA SER A 1004 33.80 20.84 -21.94
C SER A 1004 34.46 19.87 -22.92
N ALA A 1005 35.28 18.95 -22.42
CA ALA A 1005 36.05 18.02 -23.22
C ALA A 1005 36.12 16.63 -22.56
N TRP A 1006 36.30 15.62 -23.41
CA TRP A 1006 36.64 14.26 -22.99
C TRP A 1006 38.14 14.17 -22.67
N GLU A 1007 38.45 13.73 -21.46
CA GLU A 1007 39.79 13.56 -20.94
C GLU A 1007 40.03 12.07 -20.68
N PHE A 1008 41.20 11.58 -21.08
CA PHE A 1008 41.57 10.19 -20.83
C PHE A 1008 41.77 9.98 -19.34
N TYR A 1009 41.17 8.92 -18.77
CA TYR A 1009 41.25 8.61 -17.34
C TYR A 1009 42.14 7.40 -17.08
N ALA A 1010 41.72 6.22 -17.55
CA ALA A 1010 42.43 4.95 -17.32
C ALA A 1010 42.37 4.05 -18.57
N GLU A 1011 43.34 3.14 -18.70
CA GLU A 1011 43.39 2.13 -19.77
C GLU A 1011 42.32 1.06 -19.61
#